data_AF-M3A5V6-F1
#
_entry.id   AF-M3A5V6-F1
#
_cell.length_a   1.000
_cell.length_b   1.000
_cell.length_c   1.000
_cell.angle_alpha   90.00
_cell.angle_beta   90.00
_cell.angle_gamma   90.00
#
_symmetry.space_group_name_H-M   'P 1'
#
loop_
_entity.id
_entity.type
_entity.pdbx_description
1 polymer ?
#
loop_
_entity_poly.entity_id
_entity_poly.type
_entity_poly.pdbx_seq_one_letter_code
_entity_poly.pdbx_strand_id
1 'polypeptide(L)'
;MFAASHLSPSMDRTQSDDSEMDRLRGLFRLDDADAKRLGRLAAPLAATLPPSDHGLGRLLAGGLDAEALLRAREYGTALAARGIRARDVLAEQTATMESALRAVLAAHRIAPRAADDMASVLRAGMLHLDATLEAQTEAGLGRQNRSDLLDLTDMLEREIVGAVDVIGAQAQRLSSGAEQLDEVAERMRAMAGSVSASAVNTAEDVQTVAGATEELEVSSREIAHQVVQATELTGEATTKAGDASSRVGGLASISTDIRAALDLISRIAGQTRMLALNATIEAARAGEMGRGFAVVASEVKGLAQQTEHATGTISGQAQAIRQATEGVTGMVDSVGAIIGSINVIAGHVAAATEQQRAATAEITRSAARAAQCTREVASNANQVLAEAGTTTEIATRVKDLSQVVGRDIRDLHRRISVILRSSVVGDRRDSDRYPCAIGFQAMIGGQRVDGRTADLSPTGALLAMTVPAGTAPFEVRLDGIGTLRARVVTGSALGTHAAFEAPDEAASRAIAAAIAAEHGRDELFIQAARGAAARVSKAFEEALAACALDEADLFDVDYQPIAGSDPLQHLARFTPFAERAVPPLVEPARQADKRIVFCIAVDRNGYAPTHNPEFSQPQRPGEPEWNIAHCRNRRIFDDPAGLLAARNTKAHFIQLYNRDMGGQKVLLKEVDAPIQVRGRHWGAIRLALRQ
;
A
#
# COMPACT_ATOMS: atom_id res chain seq x y z
N MET A 1 -29.44 29.90 19.28
CA MET A 1 -30.75 29.95 18.58
C MET A 1 -31.48 31.24 18.97
N PHE A 2 -31.02 32.39 18.45
CA PHE A 2 -31.63 33.69 18.69
C PHE A 2 -32.15 34.25 17.36
N ALA A 3 -33.46 34.53 17.28
CA ALA A 3 -34.12 34.94 16.05
C ALA A 3 -33.75 36.40 15.67
N ALA A 4 -32.99 36.54 14.58
CA ALA A 4 -32.75 37.79 13.86
C ALA A 4 -33.62 37.82 12.60
N SER A 5 -34.96 37.81 12.75
CA SER A 5 -35.88 37.59 11.62
C SER A 5 -36.15 38.81 10.73
N HIS A 6 -35.54 39.98 10.97
CA HIS A 6 -35.80 41.19 10.17
C HIS A 6 -34.56 42.09 10.05
N LEU A 7 -33.66 41.79 9.12
CA LEU A 7 -32.64 42.73 8.64
C LEU A 7 -32.70 42.69 7.10
N SER A 8 -33.20 43.76 6.49
CA SER A 8 -33.06 44.04 5.05
C SER A 8 -31.86 44.97 4.86
N PRO A 9 -31.01 44.75 3.84
CA PRO A 9 -29.83 45.58 3.63
C PRO A 9 -30.24 46.98 3.16
N SER A 10 -29.79 48.04 3.83
CA SER A 10 -29.89 49.39 3.27
C SER A 10 -28.80 49.57 2.22
N MET A 11 -29.18 49.86 0.98
CA MET A 11 -28.32 49.93 -0.21
C MET A 11 -27.50 51.23 -0.39
N ASP A 12 -27.19 51.96 0.68
CA ASP A 12 -26.38 53.18 0.55
C ASP A 12 -24.90 52.89 0.86
N ARG A 13 -24.12 52.58 -0.19
CA ARG A 13 -22.67 52.39 -0.09
C ARG A 13 -21.98 53.73 0.09
N THR A 14 -21.18 53.88 1.16
CA THR A 14 -20.34 55.05 1.37
C THR A 14 -18.92 54.82 0.86
N GLN A 15 -18.19 55.90 0.57
CA GLN A 15 -16.77 55.84 0.17
C GLN A 15 -15.85 55.26 1.27
N SER A 16 -16.32 55.29 2.53
CA SER A 16 -15.68 54.63 3.69
C SER A 16 -15.81 53.10 3.60
N ASP A 17 -16.95 52.59 3.12
CA ASP A 17 -17.21 51.15 3.02
C ASP A 17 -16.31 50.49 1.96
N ASP A 18 -16.05 51.15 0.84
CA ASP A 18 -15.17 50.63 -0.24
C ASP A 18 -13.69 50.59 0.19
N SER A 19 -13.21 51.62 0.89
CA SER A 19 -11.85 51.68 1.48
C SER A 19 -11.63 50.58 2.52
N GLU A 20 -12.65 50.27 3.30
CA GLU A 20 -12.60 49.29 4.37
C GLU A 20 -12.78 47.87 3.83
N MET A 21 -13.54 47.70 2.76
CA MET A 21 -13.62 46.49 1.96
C MET A 21 -12.24 46.07 1.43
N ASP A 22 -11.47 47.00 0.87
CA ASP A 22 -10.13 46.68 0.35
C ASP A 22 -9.12 46.40 1.46
N ARG A 23 -9.30 46.99 2.65
CA ARG A 23 -8.52 46.67 3.85
C ARG A 23 -8.82 45.25 4.36
N LEU A 24 -10.09 44.88 4.50
CA LEU A 24 -10.50 43.53 4.96
C LEU A 24 -10.13 42.43 3.95
N ARG A 25 -10.28 42.70 2.64
CA ARG A 25 -9.76 41.85 1.56
C ARG A 25 -8.25 41.68 1.63
N GLY A 26 -7.52 42.74 1.99
CA GLY A 26 -6.07 42.75 2.13
C GLY A 26 -5.56 41.95 3.35
N LEU A 27 -6.25 42.03 4.48
CA LEU A 27 -5.79 41.48 5.76
C LEU A 27 -5.77 39.94 5.78
N PHE A 28 -6.72 39.27 5.11
CA PHE A 28 -6.90 37.83 5.26
C PHE A 28 -6.91 37.01 3.96
N ARG A 29 -6.78 37.67 2.79
CA ARG A 29 -6.96 37.09 1.43
C ARG A 29 -7.43 35.64 1.38
N LEU A 30 -8.71 35.49 1.16
CA LEU A 30 -9.24 34.35 0.45
C LEU A 30 -8.74 34.48 -0.98
N ASP A 31 -8.04 33.46 -1.46
CA ASP A 31 -7.74 33.37 -2.87
C ASP A 31 -8.95 32.77 -3.62
N ASP A 32 -8.93 32.84 -4.95
CA ASP A 32 -9.95 32.20 -5.79
C ASP A 32 -10.04 30.69 -5.53
N ALA A 33 -8.98 30.07 -5.00
CA ALA A 33 -8.97 28.66 -4.66
C ALA A 33 -9.77 28.38 -3.37
N ASP A 34 -9.70 29.23 -2.35
CA ASP A 34 -10.50 29.19 -1.13
C ASP A 34 -11.96 29.41 -1.45
N ALA A 35 -12.29 30.42 -2.27
CA ALA A 35 -13.65 30.66 -2.73
C ALA A 35 -14.21 29.47 -3.51
N LYS A 36 -13.42 28.87 -4.41
CA LYS A 36 -13.81 27.64 -5.13
C LYS A 36 -13.97 26.44 -4.21
N ARG A 37 -13.05 26.25 -3.24
CA ARG A 37 -13.10 25.15 -2.27
C ARG A 37 -14.36 25.24 -1.41
N LEU A 38 -14.61 26.40 -0.83
CA LEU A 38 -15.80 26.68 -0.04
C LEU A 38 -17.08 26.56 -0.87
N GLY A 39 -17.06 26.99 -2.13
CA GLY A 39 -18.16 26.78 -3.07
C GLY A 39 -18.48 25.29 -3.30
N ARG A 40 -17.48 24.41 -3.34
CA ARG A 40 -17.70 22.95 -3.41
C ARG A 40 -18.23 22.37 -2.10
N LEU A 41 -17.80 22.94 -0.97
CA LEU A 41 -18.22 22.50 0.36
C LEU A 41 -19.58 23.07 0.78
N ALA A 42 -20.10 24.06 0.04
CA ALA A 42 -21.35 24.75 0.35
C ALA A 42 -22.52 23.78 0.61
N ALA A 43 -22.72 22.78 -0.26
CA ALA A 43 -23.79 21.79 -0.10
C ALA A 43 -23.62 20.88 1.13
N PRO A 44 -22.47 20.21 1.35
CA PRO A 44 -22.27 19.39 2.55
C PRO A 44 -22.29 20.22 3.85
N LEU A 45 -21.79 21.45 3.84
CA LEU A 45 -21.84 22.37 4.98
C LEU A 45 -23.28 22.83 5.26
N ALA A 46 -24.05 23.21 4.24
CA ALA A 46 -25.45 23.62 4.40
C ALA A 46 -26.35 22.49 4.93
N ALA A 47 -26.02 21.22 4.66
CA ALA A 47 -26.77 20.08 5.16
C ALA A 47 -26.54 19.80 6.66
N THR A 48 -25.44 20.32 7.23
CA THR A 48 -25.05 20.08 8.63
C THR A 48 -25.19 21.32 9.51
N LEU A 49 -25.03 22.51 8.95
CA LEU A 49 -25.14 23.77 9.66
C LEU A 49 -26.61 24.22 9.80
N PRO A 50 -27.00 24.85 10.93
CA PRO A 50 -28.39 25.23 11.18
C PRO A 50 -28.89 26.29 10.16
N PRO A 51 -30.09 26.11 9.56
CA PRO A 51 -30.61 26.98 8.48
C PRO A 51 -30.98 28.40 8.92
N SER A 52 -31.02 28.67 10.23
CA SER A 52 -31.29 29.98 10.82
C SER A 52 -30.05 30.85 11.01
N ASP A 53 -28.86 30.38 10.60
CA ASP A 53 -27.61 31.10 10.84
C ASP A 53 -27.49 32.33 9.92
N HIS A 54 -27.22 33.49 10.52
CA HIS A 54 -26.97 34.76 9.82
C HIS A 54 -25.50 35.20 9.94
N GLY A 55 -24.68 34.42 10.66
CA GLY A 55 -23.25 34.62 10.83
C GLY A 55 -22.42 33.63 10.01
N LEU A 56 -21.52 32.89 10.68
CA LEU A 56 -20.48 32.08 10.05
C LEU A 56 -21.04 30.97 9.15
N GLY A 57 -22.13 30.30 9.53
CA GLY A 57 -22.69 29.21 8.73
C GLY A 57 -23.24 29.66 7.39
N ARG A 58 -23.77 30.89 7.30
CA ARG A 58 -24.24 31.48 6.04
C ARG A 58 -23.08 31.85 5.11
N LEU A 59 -21.97 32.30 5.70
CA LEU A 59 -20.73 32.60 4.98
C LEU A 59 -20.07 31.32 4.44
N LEU A 60 -20.08 30.25 5.23
CA LEU A 60 -19.57 28.94 4.81
C LEU A 60 -20.47 28.25 3.76
N ALA A 61 -21.79 28.42 3.83
CA ALA A 61 -22.76 27.84 2.89
C ALA A 61 -22.98 28.69 1.61
N GLY A 62 -22.76 30.01 1.67
CA GLY A 62 -23.01 30.96 0.59
C GLY A 62 -21.80 31.31 -0.27
N GLY A 63 -20.61 30.87 0.12
CA GLY A 63 -19.34 31.26 -0.50
C GLY A 63 -18.74 32.52 0.15
N LEU A 64 -17.43 32.69 -0.01
CA LEU A 64 -16.67 33.77 0.62
C LEU A 64 -16.33 34.86 -0.38
N ASP A 65 -17.15 35.91 -0.37
CA ASP A 65 -16.98 37.13 -1.16
C ASP A 65 -16.94 38.38 -0.28
N ALA A 66 -16.71 39.53 -0.89
CA ALA A 66 -16.63 40.81 -0.18
C ALA A 66 -17.96 41.20 0.50
N GLU A 67 -19.07 40.75 -0.08
CA GLU A 67 -20.41 40.97 0.46
C GLU A 67 -20.65 40.10 1.70
N ALA A 68 -20.03 38.92 1.78
CA ALA A 68 -20.05 38.06 2.97
C ALA A 68 -19.30 38.70 4.16
N LEU A 69 -18.24 39.48 3.90
CA LEU A 69 -17.48 40.19 4.94
C LEU A 69 -18.22 41.41 5.49
N LEU A 70 -18.85 42.18 4.61
CA LEU A 70 -19.75 43.25 5.02
C LEU A 70 -20.88 42.70 5.89
N ARG A 71 -21.49 41.59 5.47
CA ARG A 71 -22.50 40.87 6.27
C ARG A 71 -21.97 40.41 7.63
N ALA A 72 -20.72 39.93 7.71
CA ALA A 72 -20.10 39.55 8.98
C ALA A 72 -19.96 40.76 9.92
N ARG A 73 -19.55 41.92 9.40
CA ARG A 73 -19.45 43.14 10.20
C ARG A 73 -20.81 43.69 10.62
N GLU A 74 -21.77 43.75 9.70
CA GLU A 74 -23.17 44.11 9.97
C GLU A 74 -23.80 43.20 11.02
N TYR A 75 -23.48 41.91 10.98
CA TYR A 75 -23.87 40.95 12.00
C TYR A 75 -23.26 41.33 13.36
N GLY A 76 -21.95 41.61 13.40
CA GLY A 76 -21.25 42.08 14.60
C GLY A 76 -21.84 43.36 15.21
N THR A 77 -22.11 44.38 14.39
CA THR A 77 -22.72 45.66 14.83
C THR A 77 -24.17 45.46 15.29
N ALA A 78 -24.96 44.64 14.61
CA ALA A 78 -26.34 44.33 15.00
C ALA A 78 -26.40 43.58 16.34
N LEU A 79 -25.48 42.65 16.58
CA LEU A 79 -25.35 41.96 17.85
C LEU A 79 -24.95 42.93 18.98
N ALA A 80 -24.03 43.86 18.70
CA ALA A 80 -23.59 44.87 19.66
C ALA A 80 -24.73 45.82 20.05
N ALA A 81 -25.52 46.27 19.07
CA ALA A 81 -26.70 47.11 19.28
C ALA A 81 -27.77 46.44 20.16
N ARG A 82 -27.80 45.09 20.20
CA ARG A 82 -28.71 44.30 21.05
C ARG A 82 -28.12 43.97 22.43
N GLY A 83 -26.92 44.46 22.74
CA GLY A 83 -26.23 44.18 24.00
C GLY A 83 -25.77 42.72 24.14
N ILE A 84 -25.73 41.97 23.03
CA ILE A 84 -25.19 40.61 23.03
C ILE A 84 -23.68 40.71 23.19
N ARG A 85 -23.15 40.07 24.23
CA ARG A 85 -21.72 40.15 24.55
C ARG A 85 -20.91 39.34 23.56
N ALA A 86 -19.69 39.80 23.27
CA ALA A 86 -18.77 39.12 22.35
C ALA A 86 -18.53 37.64 22.72
N ARG A 87 -18.52 37.28 24.01
CA ARG A 87 -18.42 35.89 24.48
C ARG A 87 -19.51 34.96 23.94
N ASP A 88 -20.74 35.47 23.83
CA ASP A 88 -21.90 34.69 23.41
C ASP A 88 -21.88 34.54 21.87
N VAL A 89 -21.35 35.54 21.16
CA VAL A 89 -21.07 35.52 19.71
C VAL A 89 -19.93 34.52 19.37
N LEU A 90 -18.89 34.53 20.19
CA LEU A 90 -17.75 33.61 20.04
C LEU A 90 -18.15 32.16 20.26
N ALA A 91 -18.92 31.87 21.30
CA ALA A 91 -19.39 30.52 21.59
C ALA A 91 -20.21 29.95 20.40
N GLU A 92 -21.05 30.79 19.78
CA GLU A 92 -21.81 30.42 18.58
C GLU A 92 -20.89 30.16 17.37
N GLN A 93 -19.88 31.01 17.14
CA GLN A 93 -18.94 30.83 16.03
C GLN A 93 -18.05 29.60 16.21
N THR A 94 -17.58 29.31 17.41
CA THR A 94 -16.78 28.11 17.70
C THR A 94 -17.58 26.84 17.44
N ALA A 95 -18.83 26.79 17.91
CA ALA A 95 -19.72 25.64 17.66
C ALA A 95 -20.01 25.44 16.16
N THR A 96 -20.15 26.55 15.43
CA THR A 96 -20.36 26.55 13.97
C THR A 96 -19.11 26.08 13.23
N MET A 97 -17.94 26.53 13.65
CA MET A 97 -16.65 26.09 13.10
C MET A 97 -16.41 24.60 13.34
N GLU A 98 -16.68 24.11 14.57
CA GLU A 98 -16.56 22.70 14.93
C GLU A 98 -17.45 21.83 14.04
N SER A 99 -18.71 22.25 13.85
CA SER A 99 -19.67 21.55 12.98
C SER A 99 -19.20 21.53 11.53
N ALA A 100 -18.65 22.65 11.03
CA ALA A 100 -18.11 22.74 9.68
C ALA A 100 -16.88 21.84 9.47
N LEU A 101 -15.95 21.82 10.44
CA LEU A 101 -14.78 20.94 10.39
C LEU A 101 -15.19 19.46 10.38
N ARG A 102 -16.14 19.06 11.23
CA ARG A 102 -16.69 17.69 11.24
C ARG A 102 -17.35 17.34 9.89
N ALA A 103 -18.06 18.29 9.28
CA ALA A 103 -18.68 18.09 7.97
C ALA A 103 -17.65 17.91 6.85
N VAL A 104 -16.55 18.69 6.85
CA VAL A 104 -15.43 18.49 5.92
C VAL A 104 -14.83 17.10 6.10
N LEU A 105 -14.55 16.70 7.35
CA LEU A 105 -14.03 15.36 7.65
C LEU A 105 -14.95 14.24 7.15
N ALA A 106 -16.27 14.38 7.33
CA ALA A 106 -17.25 13.41 6.86
C ALA A 106 -17.38 13.36 5.32
N ALA A 107 -17.15 14.49 4.64
CA ALA A 107 -17.26 14.59 3.19
C ALA A 107 -16.05 13.99 2.45
N HIS A 108 -14.90 13.84 3.11
CA HIS A 108 -13.68 13.36 2.46
C HIS A 108 -13.35 11.90 2.80
N ARG A 109 -13.28 11.08 1.75
CA ARG A 109 -12.70 9.73 1.81
C ARG A 109 -11.17 9.71 1.74
N ILE A 110 -10.55 10.80 1.29
CA ILE A 110 -9.10 10.94 1.06
C ILE A 110 -8.62 12.24 1.68
N ALA A 111 -7.61 12.15 2.54
CA ALA A 111 -7.18 13.22 3.42
C ALA A 111 -6.46 14.45 2.83
N PRO A 112 -5.81 14.45 1.63
CA PRO A 112 -5.15 15.65 1.13
C PRO A 112 -6.16 16.77 0.83
N ARG A 113 -7.34 16.39 0.31
CA ARG A 113 -8.42 17.35 0.06
C ARG A 113 -9.02 17.88 1.36
N ALA A 114 -9.16 17.00 2.37
CA ALA A 114 -9.68 17.38 3.67
C ALA A 114 -8.80 18.44 4.35
N ALA A 115 -7.47 18.31 4.25
CA ALA A 115 -6.54 19.27 4.82
C ALA A 115 -6.74 20.69 4.23
N ASP A 116 -6.73 20.82 2.91
CA ASP A 116 -6.93 22.10 2.22
C ASP A 116 -8.32 22.70 2.48
N ASP A 117 -9.34 21.85 2.49
CA ASP A 117 -10.73 22.25 2.69
C ASP A 117 -10.97 22.70 4.15
N MET A 118 -10.39 22.01 5.14
CA MET A 118 -10.37 22.45 6.54
C MET A 118 -9.60 23.77 6.70
N ALA A 119 -8.46 23.92 6.02
CA ALA A 119 -7.68 25.16 6.05
C ALA A 119 -8.52 26.36 5.56
N SER A 120 -9.33 26.13 4.52
CA SER A 120 -10.21 27.14 3.93
C SER A 120 -11.35 27.51 4.88
N VAL A 121 -11.99 26.51 5.51
CA VAL A 121 -13.04 26.72 6.54
C VAL A 121 -12.48 27.47 7.76
N LEU A 122 -11.25 27.19 8.18
CA LEU A 122 -10.62 27.89 9.29
C LEU A 122 -10.26 29.33 8.95
N ARG A 123 -9.67 29.57 7.78
CA ARG A 123 -9.41 30.95 7.29
C ARG A 123 -10.71 31.75 7.23
N ALA A 124 -11.76 31.15 6.68
CA ALA A 124 -13.09 31.72 6.60
C ALA A 124 -13.65 32.14 7.96
N GLY A 125 -13.61 31.23 8.92
CA GLY A 125 -14.17 31.51 10.23
C GLY A 125 -13.34 32.46 11.08
N MET A 126 -12.00 32.48 10.92
CA MET A 126 -11.15 33.49 11.55
C MET A 126 -11.44 34.89 11.02
N LEU A 127 -11.67 35.00 9.71
CA LEU A 127 -11.99 36.26 9.07
C LEU A 127 -13.36 36.79 9.49
N HIS A 128 -14.37 35.92 9.52
CA HIS A 128 -15.69 36.26 10.05
C HIS A 128 -15.58 36.69 11.53
N LEU A 129 -14.76 35.98 12.30
CA LEU A 129 -14.55 36.28 13.70
C LEU A 129 -13.94 37.66 13.92
N ASP A 130 -12.85 37.98 13.20
CA ASP A 130 -12.17 39.27 13.32
C ASP A 130 -13.10 40.44 12.97
N ALA A 131 -13.84 40.33 11.85
CA ALA A 131 -14.81 41.34 11.43
C ALA A 131 -15.96 41.54 12.44
N THR A 132 -16.48 40.45 13.02
CA THR A 132 -17.54 40.55 14.04
C THR A 132 -17.05 41.16 15.36
N LEU A 133 -15.80 40.90 15.74
CA LEU A 133 -15.23 41.39 16.99
C LEU A 133 -14.72 42.83 16.90
N GLU A 134 -14.18 43.25 15.76
CA GLU A 134 -13.85 44.65 15.51
C GLU A 134 -15.09 45.53 15.69
N ALA A 135 -16.21 45.15 15.08
CA ALA A 135 -17.50 45.83 15.26
C ALA A 135 -17.97 45.92 16.72
N GLN A 136 -17.76 44.84 17.50
CA GLN A 136 -18.07 44.80 18.94
C GLN A 136 -17.14 45.70 19.77
N THR A 137 -15.89 45.82 19.34
CA THR A 137 -14.87 46.65 19.98
C THR A 137 -15.13 48.14 19.74
N GLU A 138 -15.51 48.50 18.51
CA GLU A 138 -15.94 49.86 18.13
C GLU A 138 -17.19 50.30 18.91
N ALA A 139 -18.10 49.37 19.20
CA ALA A 139 -19.29 49.62 20.03
C ALA A 139 -19.00 49.74 21.54
N GLY A 140 -17.73 49.70 21.98
CA GLY A 140 -17.34 49.88 23.38
C GLY A 140 -17.52 48.64 24.26
N LEU A 141 -17.99 47.52 23.70
CA LEU A 141 -18.16 46.24 24.41
C LEU A 141 -16.87 45.40 24.44
N GLY A 142 -15.82 45.76 23.68
CA GLY A 142 -14.64 44.92 23.47
C GLY A 142 -13.63 44.81 24.63
N ARG A 143 -13.49 45.83 25.51
CA ARG A 143 -12.43 45.85 26.54
C ARG A 143 -12.62 44.86 27.70
N GLN A 144 -13.85 44.41 27.97
CA GLN A 144 -14.14 43.46 29.06
C GLN A 144 -14.02 41.97 28.65
N ASN A 145 -13.79 41.65 27.36
CA ASN A 145 -14.01 40.31 26.78
C ASN A 145 -12.74 39.52 26.44
N ARG A 146 -11.55 39.97 26.86
CA ARG A 146 -10.27 39.39 26.44
C ARG A 146 -9.97 38.01 27.02
N SER A 147 -10.34 37.75 28.28
CA SER A 147 -10.17 36.42 28.88
C SER A 147 -11.00 35.37 28.15
N ASP A 148 -12.27 35.68 27.86
CA ASP A 148 -13.19 34.78 27.15
C ASP A 148 -12.71 34.52 25.70
N LEU A 149 -12.14 35.53 25.04
CA LEU A 149 -11.49 35.42 23.72
C LEU A 149 -10.32 34.42 23.76
N LEU A 150 -9.51 34.45 24.81
CA LEU A 150 -8.37 33.54 24.97
C LEU A 150 -8.82 32.10 25.23
N ASP A 151 -9.84 31.90 26.07
CA ASP A 151 -10.37 30.57 26.40
C ASP A 151 -10.99 29.88 25.17
N LEU A 152 -11.65 30.64 24.30
CA LEU A 152 -12.24 30.15 23.05
C LEU A 152 -11.19 29.88 21.97
N THR A 153 -10.13 30.68 21.91
CA THR A 153 -8.98 30.41 21.03
C THR A 153 -8.26 29.13 21.44
N ASP A 154 -8.10 28.88 22.75
CA ASP A 154 -7.56 27.63 23.30
C ASP A 154 -8.47 26.43 23.02
N MET A 155 -9.80 26.62 23.06
CA MET A 155 -10.76 25.58 22.66
C MET A 155 -10.63 25.24 21.17
N LEU A 156 -10.52 26.24 20.31
CA LEU A 156 -10.36 26.07 18.87
C LEU A 156 -9.02 25.41 18.51
N GLU A 157 -7.92 25.82 19.14
CA GLU A 157 -6.59 25.20 18.96
C GLU A 157 -6.66 23.71 19.36
N ARG A 158 -7.34 23.36 20.46
CA ARG A 158 -7.53 21.96 20.90
C ARG A 158 -8.34 21.13 19.92
N GLU A 159 -9.46 21.63 19.40
CA GLU A 159 -10.28 20.90 18.43
C GLU A 159 -9.55 20.67 17.10
N ILE A 160 -8.78 21.67 16.64
CA ILE A 160 -7.97 21.55 15.42
C ILE A 160 -6.87 20.51 15.60
N VAL A 161 -6.16 20.53 16.74
CA VAL A 161 -5.16 19.50 17.09
C VAL A 161 -5.83 18.12 17.11
N GLY A 162 -7.00 17.99 17.73
CA GLY A 162 -7.75 16.74 17.76
C GLY A 162 -8.14 16.23 16.38
N ALA A 163 -8.62 17.10 15.48
CA ALA A 163 -8.94 16.74 14.10
C ALA A 163 -7.71 16.27 13.31
N VAL A 164 -6.59 16.99 13.45
CA VAL A 164 -5.29 16.66 12.84
C VAL A 164 -4.79 15.29 13.31
N ASP A 165 -4.87 15.02 14.62
CA ASP A 165 -4.45 13.74 15.20
C ASP A 165 -5.28 12.56 14.67
N VAL A 166 -6.61 12.75 14.54
CA VAL A 166 -7.52 11.72 14.01
C VAL A 166 -7.16 11.36 12.58
N ILE A 167 -6.90 12.34 11.72
CA ILE A 167 -6.56 12.07 10.32
C ILE A 167 -5.14 11.49 10.21
N GLY A 168 -4.19 11.98 11.03
CA GLY A 168 -2.86 11.40 11.12
C GLY A 168 -2.90 9.91 11.49
N ALA A 169 -3.73 9.55 12.47
CA ALA A 169 -3.95 8.17 12.87
C ALA A 169 -4.65 7.32 11.77
N GLN A 170 -5.51 7.92 10.94
CA GLN A 170 -6.09 7.23 9.79
C GLN A 170 -5.07 6.99 8.68
N ALA A 171 -4.21 7.97 8.38
CA ALA A 171 -3.12 7.83 7.41
C ALA A 171 -2.14 6.73 7.83
N GLN A 172 -1.80 6.66 9.13
CA GLN A 172 -0.96 5.58 9.65
C GLN A 172 -1.62 4.21 9.49
N ARG A 173 -2.92 4.10 9.78
CA ARG A 173 -3.67 2.85 9.58
C ARG A 173 -3.70 2.41 8.11
N LEU A 174 -3.85 3.36 7.18
CA LEU A 174 -3.76 3.07 5.73
C LEU A 174 -2.36 2.59 5.34
N SER A 175 -1.30 3.21 5.86
CA SER A 175 0.09 2.78 5.60
C SER A 175 0.34 1.35 6.11
N SER A 176 -0.08 1.03 7.34
CA SER A 176 0.05 -0.33 7.88
C SER A 176 -0.82 -1.34 7.12
N GLY A 177 -2.01 -0.94 6.66
CA GLY A 177 -2.86 -1.78 5.81
C GLY A 177 -2.22 -2.08 4.46
N ALA A 178 -1.54 -1.10 3.85
CA ALA A 178 -0.78 -1.30 2.62
C ALA A 178 0.40 -2.27 2.81
N GLU A 179 1.13 -2.19 3.92
CA GLU A 179 2.20 -3.14 4.25
C GLU A 179 1.66 -4.57 4.40
N GLN A 180 0.51 -4.74 5.05
CA GLN A 180 -0.15 -6.05 5.14
C GLN A 180 -0.59 -6.58 3.77
N LEU A 181 -1.11 -5.72 2.89
CA LEU A 181 -1.48 -6.11 1.53
C LEU A 181 -0.27 -6.57 0.72
N ASP A 182 0.88 -5.90 0.88
CA ASP A 182 2.10 -6.28 0.18
C ASP A 182 2.64 -7.64 0.68
N GLU A 183 2.62 -7.87 1.98
CA GLU A 183 2.95 -9.19 2.55
C GLU A 183 2.01 -10.30 2.05
N VAL A 184 0.70 -10.02 1.96
CA VAL A 184 -0.30 -10.96 1.43
C VAL A 184 -0.02 -11.25 -0.05
N ALA A 185 0.32 -10.22 -0.84
CA ALA A 185 0.68 -10.38 -2.25
C ALA A 185 1.95 -11.23 -2.42
N GLU A 186 2.99 -11.02 -1.61
CA GLU A 186 4.20 -11.84 -1.63
C GLU A 186 3.92 -13.31 -1.28
N ARG A 187 3.09 -13.58 -0.26
CA ARG A 187 2.66 -14.95 0.06
C ARG A 187 1.88 -15.58 -1.08
N MET A 188 1.01 -14.82 -1.76
CA MET A 188 0.28 -15.30 -2.94
C MET A 188 1.23 -15.63 -4.10
N ARG A 189 2.25 -14.80 -4.35
CA ARG A 189 3.26 -15.08 -5.39
C ARG A 189 4.03 -16.36 -5.13
N ALA A 190 4.51 -16.54 -3.90
CA ALA A 190 5.25 -17.74 -3.51
C ALA A 190 4.39 -19.01 -3.68
N MET A 191 3.12 -18.95 -3.24
CA MET A 191 2.18 -20.06 -3.36
C MET A 191 1.83 -20.37 -4.81
N ALA A 192 1.54 -19.35 -5.63
CA ALA A 192 1.25 -19.53 -7.05
C ALA A 192 2.48 -20.09 -7.81
N GLY A 193 3.68 -19.63 -7.48
CA GLY A 193 4.93 -20.19 -8.01
C GLY A 193 5.09 -21.68 -7.67
N SER A 194 4.81 -22.07 -6.42
CA SER A 194 4.84 -23.48 -5.99
C SER A 194 3.78 -24.33 -6.69
N VAL A 195 2.54 -23.83 -6.84
CA VAL A 195 1.47 -24.51 -7.58
C VAL A 195 1.85 -24.69 -9.05
N SER A 196 2.41 -23.66 -9.69
CA SER A 196 2.87 -23.75 -11.08
C SER A 196 3.98 -24.79 -11.26
N ALA A 197 4.95 -24.83 -10.34
CA ALA A 197 6.01 -25.85 -10.37
C ALA A 197 5.43 -27.27 -10.18
N SER A 198 4.50 -27.45 -9.25
CA SER A 198 3.82 -28.73 -9.04
C SER A 198 3.04 -29.15 -10.28
N ALA A 199 2.35 -28.21 -10.95
CA ALA A 199 1.63 -28.50 -12.18
C ALA A 199 2.57 -28.95 -13.31
N VAL A 200 3.76 -28.34 -13.45
CA VAL A 200 4.75 -28.80 -14.44
C VAL A 200 5.18 -30.24 -14.16
N ASN A 201 5.50 -30.59 -12.91
CA ASN A 201 5.88 -31.94 -12.54
C ASN A 201 4.74 -32.95 -12.80
N THR A 202 3.51 -32.60 -12.43
CA THR A 202 2.35 -33.46 -12.70
C THR A 202 2.09 -33.64 -14.20
N ALA A 203 2.38 -32.64 -15.03
CA ALA A 203 2.25 -32.78 -16.48
C ALA A 203 3.27 -33.80 -17.03
N GLU A 204 4.49 -33.80 -16.51
CA GLU A 204 5.53 -34.77 -16.84
C GLU A 204 5.17 -36.19 -16.38
N ASP A 205 4.63 -36.34 -15.17
CA ASP A 205 4.14 -37.63 -14.65
C ASP A 205 3.02 -38.20 -15.55
N VAL A 206 2.08 -37.35 -15.96
CA VAL A 206 0.98 -37.75 -16.86
C VAL A 206 1.50 -38.14 -18.25
N GLN A 207 2.51 -37.44 -18.77
CA GLN A 207 3.16 -37.78 -20.03
C GLN A 207 3.83 -39.17 -19.94
N THR A 208 4.46 -39.47 -18.80
CA THR A 208 5.09 -40.77 -18.53
C THR A 208 4.05 -41.88 -18.48
N VAL A 209 2.91 -41.66 -17.81
CA VAL A 209 1.78 -42.61 -17.79
C VAL A 209 1.22 -42.83 -19.19
N ALA A 210 1.07 -41.77 -19.99
CA ALA A 210 0.60 -41.89 -21.37
C ALA A 210 1.52 -42.80 -22.21
N GLY A 211 2.84 -42.58 -22.14
CA GLY A 211 3.81 -43.44 -22.82
C GLY A 211 3.74 -44.91 -22.39
N ALA A 212 3.65 -45.16 -21.07
CA ALA A 212 3.49 -46.52 -20.55
C ALA A 212 2.18 -47.19 -21.02
N THR A 213 1.08 -46.44 -21.14
CA THR A 213 -0.17 -46.98 -21.68
C THR A 213 -0.10 -47.29 -23.18
N GLU A 214 0.65 -46.51 -23.96
CA GLU A 214 0.88 -46.80 -25.38
C GLU A 214 1.67 -48.11 -25.55
N GLU A 215 2.71 -48.33 -24.75
CA GLU A 215 3.47 -49.59 -24.73
C GLU A 215 2.59 -50.78 -24.32
N LEU A 216 1.73 -50.62 -23.31
CA LEU A 216 0.78 -51.67 -22.89
C LEU A 216 -0.24 -52.02 -23.96
N GLU A 217 -0.73 -51.04 -24.73
CA GLU A 217 -1.66 -51.28 -25.83
C GLU A 217 -0.99 -52.05 -26.99
N VAL A 218 0.27 -51.74 -27.28
CA VAL A 218 1.09 -52.51 -28.24
C VAL A 218 1.28 -53.95 -27.77
N SER A 219 1.72 -54.14 -26.52
CA SER A 219 1.92 -55.47 -25.92
C SER A 219 0.64 -56.29 -25.88
N SER A 220 -0.49 -55.69 -25.50
CA SER A 220 -1.78 -56.38 -25.46
C SER A 220 -2.25 -56.83 -26.84
N ARG A 221 -1.99 -56.03 -27.89
CA ARG A 221 -2.29 -56.40 -29.28
C ARG A 221 -1.44 -57.58 -29.76
N GLU A 222 -0.17 -57.59 -29.39
CA GLU A 222 0.74 -58.70 -29.70
C GLU A 222 0.31 -60.00 -29.01
N ILE A 223 -0.05 -59.94 -27.72
CA ILE A 223 -0.57 -61.11 -26.99
C ILE A 223 -1.85 -61.63 -27.67
N ALA A 224 -2.80 -60.76 -28.02
CA ALA A 224 -4.02 -61.16 -28.73
C ALA A 224 -3.70 -61.87 -30.05
N HIS A 225 -2.72 -61.37 -30.82
CA HIS A 225 -2.25 -62.00 -32.05
C HIS A 225 -1.63 -63.39 -31.78
N GLN A 226 -0.78 -63.52 -30.76
CA GLN A 226 -0.17 -64.80 -30.38
C GLN A 226 -1.22 -65.84 -29.93
N VAL A 227 -2.29 -65.42 -29.26
CA VAL A 227 -3.39 -66.31 -28.84
C VAL A 227 -4.16 -66.85 -30.04
N VAL A 228 -4.44 -66.02 -31.06
CA VAL A 228 -5.08 -66.47 -32.30
C VAL A 228 -4.20 -67.52 -33.00
N GLN A 229 -2.91 -67.24 -33.15
CA GLN A 229 -1.96 -68.17 -33.77
C GLN A 229 -1.83 -69.49 -33.01
N ALA A 230 -1.84 -69.45 -31.67
CA ALA A 230 -1.83 -70.64 -30.84
C ALA A 230 -3.09 -71.50 -31.04
N THR A 231 -4.26 -70.86 -31.18
CA THR A 231 -5.54 -71.53 -31.42
C THR A 231 -5.62 -72.18 -32.80
N GLU A 232 -5.02 -71.58 -33.82
CA GLU A 232 -4.88 -72.18 -35.15
C GLU A 232 -3.98 -73.43 -35.10
N LEU A 233 -2.82 -73.33 -34.44
CA LEU A 233 -1.87 -74.44 -34.33
C LEU A 233 -2.44 -75.62 -33.53
N THR A 234 -3.19 -75.35 -32.46
CA THR A 234 -3.88 -76.42 -31.72
C THR A 234 -4.99 -77.07 -32.55
N GLY A 235 -5.73 -76.30 -33.36
CA GLY A 235 -6.72 -76.84 -34.29
C GLY A 235 -6.11 -77.79 -35.34
N GLU A 236 -4.94 -77.43 -35.90
CA GLU A 236 -4.19 -78.32 -36.78
C GLU A 236 -3.71 -79.58 -36.05
N ALA A 237 -3.21 -79.45 -34.82
CA ALA A 237 -2.75 -80.57 -34.02
C ALA A 237 -3.90 -81.54 -33.67
N THR A 238 -5.09 -81.04 -33.36
CA THR A 238 -6.30 -81.86 -33.14
C THR A 238 -6.64 -82.67 -34.40
N THR A 239 -6.58 -82.04 -35.58
CA THR A 239 -6.86 -82.71 -36.85
C THR A 239 -5.85 -83.84 -37.10
N LYS A 240 -4.55 -83.59 -36.92
CA LYS A 240 -3.49 -84.59 -37.09
C LYS A 240 -3.59 -85.73 -36.07
N ALA A 241 -3.98 -85.44 -34.83
CA ALA A 241 -4.21 -86.46 -33.81
C ALA A 241 -5.41 -87.36 -34.19
N GLY A 242 -6.49 -86.78 -34.72
CA GLY A 242 -7.64 -87.53 -35.24
C GLY A 242 -7.24 -88.47 -36.39
N ASP A 243 -6.46 -87.98 -37.35
CA ASP A 243 -5.94 -88.80 -38.46
C ASP A 243 -5.05 -89.96 -37.97
N ALA A 244 -4.18 -89.70 -36.99
CA ALA A 244 -3.35 -90.73 -36.37
C ALA A 244 -4.20 -91.80 -35.68
N SER A 245 -5.20 -91.39 -34.90
CA SER A 245 -6.15 -92.31 -34.23
C SER A 245 -6.87 -93.21 -35.24
N SER A 246 -7.38 -92.62 -36.34
CA SER A 246 -8.05 -93.39 -37.41
C SER A 246 -7.12 -94.43 -38.06
N ARG A 247 -5.87 -94.07 -38.35
CA ARG A 247 -4.89 -94.99 -38.96
C ARG A 247 -4.51 -96.13 -38.01
N VAL A 248 -4.33 -95.83 -36.72
CA VAL A 248 -4.03 -96.83 -35.68
C VAL A 248 -5.21 -97.79 -35.49
N GLY A 249 -6.44 -97.27 -35.49
CA GLY A 249 -7.66 -98.09 -35.46
C GLY A 249 -7.76 -99.04 -36.65
N GLY A 250 -7.39 -98.58 -37.85
CA GLY A 250 -7.28 -99.45 -39.03
C GLY A 250 -6.25 -100.57 -38.86
N LEU A 251 -5.09 -100.26 -38.27
CA LEU A 251 -4.04 -101.27 -38.00
C LEU A 251 -4.51 -102.32 -36.96
N ALA A 252 -5.26 -101.91 -35.95
CA ALA A 252 -5.85 -102.80 -34.95
C ALA A 252 -6.90 -103.75 -35.58
N SER A 253 -7.69 -103.25 -36.55
CA SER A 253 -8.61 -104.07 -37.34
C SER A 253 -7.86 -105.12 -38.16
N ILE A 254 -6.83 -104.71 -38.91
CA ILE A 254 -5.99 -105.61 -39.72
C ILE A 254 -5.36 -106.69 -38.84
N SER A 255 -4.84 -106.35 -37.66
CA SER A 255 -4.28 -107.34 -36.73
C SER A 255 -5.32 -108.35 -36.25
N THR A 256 -6.57 -107.92 -36.08
CA THR A 256 -7.69 -108.81 -35.72
C THR A 256 -8.01 -109.80 -36.84
N ASP A 257 -8.01 -109.33 -38.10
CA ASP A 257 -8.23 -110.17 -39.28
C ASP A 257 -7.10 -111.18 -39.49
N ILE A 258 -5.84 -110.75 -39.30
CA ILE A 258 -4.66 -111.64 -39.35
C ILE A 258 -4.79 -112.76 -38.33
N ARG A 259 -5.16 -112.45 -37.08
CA ARG A 259 -5.34 -113.46 -36.04
C ARG A 259 -6.45 -114.46 -36.41
N ALA A 260 -7.58 -113.99 -36.95
CA ALA A 260 -8.66 -114.87 -37.41
C ALA A 260 -8.20 -115.82 -38.54
N ALA A 261 -7.37 -115.33 -39.46
CA ALA A 261 -6.77 -116.15 -40.50
C ALA A 261 -5.76 -117.17 -39.92
N LEU A 262 -4.93 -116.77 -38.97
CA LEU A 262 -3.96 -117.66 -38.31
C LEU A 262 -4.65 -118.77 -37.50
N ASP A 263 -5.76 -118.48 -36.81
CA ASP A 263 -6.57 -119.48 -36.11
C ASP A 263 -7.18 -120.52 -37.09
N LEU A 264 -7.56 -120.09 -38.30
CA LEU A 264 -7.98 -121.01 -39.35
C LEU A 264 -6.82 -121.89 -39.84
N ILE A 265 -5.66 -121.31 -40.12
CA ILE A 265 -4.48 -122.07 -40.59
C ILE A 265 -4.01 -123.05 -39.52
N SER A 266 -3.99 -122.65 -38.25
CA SER A 266 -3.63 -123.51 -37.12
C SER A 266 -4.57 -124.71 -37.02
N ARG A 267 -5.89 -124.50 -37.18
CA ARG A 267 -6.87 -125.60 -37.26
C ARG A 267 -6.62 -126.53 -38.44
N ILE A 268 -6.32 -126.00 -39.63
CA ILE A 268 -5.99 -126.79 -40.82
C ILE A 268 -4.71 -127.60 -40.61
N ALA A 269 -3.67 -127.00 -40.03
CA ALA A 269 -2.42 -127.67 -39.71
C ALA A 269 -2.63 -128.81 -38.70
N GLY A 270 -3.43 -128.57 -37.65
CA GLY A 270 -3.84 -129.60 -36.69
C GLY A 270 -4.61 -130.77 -37.33
N GLN A 271 -5.56 -130.48 -38.23
CA GLN A 271 -6.26 -131.49 -39.02
C GLN A 271 -5.32 -132.27 -39.95
N THR A 272 -4.41 -131.56 -40.62
CA THR A 272 -3.40 -132.16 -41.51
C THR A 272 -2.46 -133.08 -40.74
N ARG A 273 -2.03 -132.67 -39.54
CA ARG A 273 -1.20 -133.47 -38.64
C ARG A 273 -1.92 -134.75 -38.21
N MET A 274 -3.22 -134.67 -37.90
CA MET A 274 -4.06 -135.83 -37.58
C MET A 274 -4.23 -136.78 -38.77
N LEU A 275 -4.50 -136.24 -39.97
CA LEU A 275 -4.60 -137.03 -41.21
C LEU A 275 -3.28 -137.73 -41.54
N ALA A 276 -2.16 -137.00 -41.46
CA ALA A 276 -0.82 -137.53 -41.69
C ALA A 276 -0.45 -138.60 -40.65
N LEU A 277 -0.81 -138.41 -39.38
CA LEU A 277 -0.63 -139.41 -38.33
C LEU A 277 -1.40 -140.69 -38.63
N ASN A 278 -2.68 -140.59 -39.02
CA ASN A 278 -3.49 -141.74 -39.41
C ASN A 278 -2.88 -142.46 -40.61
N ALA A 279 -2.36 -141.72 -41.59
CA ALA A 279 -1.65 -142.28 -42.75
C ALA A 279 -0.33 -142.96 -42.37
N THR A 280 0.44 -142.41 -41.42
CA THR A 280 1.66 -143.07 -40.89
C THR A 280 1.32 -144.39 -40.19
N ILE A 281 0.22 -144.43 -39.43
CA ILE A 281 -0.26 -145.65 -38.74
C ILE A 281 -0.65 -146.72 -39.76
N GLU A 282 -1.45 -146.37 -40.78
CA GLU A 282 -1.90 -147.33 -41.79
C GLU A 282 -0.74 -147.79 -42.69
N ALA A 283 0.21 -146.91 -43.00
CA ALA A 283 1.43 -147.27 -43.73
C ALA A 283 2.33 -148.24 -42.93
N ALA A 284 2.43 -148.06 -41.60
CA ALA A 284 3.13 -149.01 -40.72
C ALA A 284 2.41 -150.36 -40.66
N ARG A 285 1.07 -150.36 -40.74
CA ARG A 285 0.23 -151.57 -40.76
C ARG A 285 0.39 -152.40 -42.04
N ALA A 286 0.71 -151.77 -43.16
CA ALA A 286 0.95 -152.41 -44.45
C ALA A 286 2.34 -153.07 -44.61
N GLY A 287 3.21 -153.00 -43.59
CA GLY A 287 4.53 -153.67 -43.59
C GLY A 287 5.51 -153.14 -44.64
N GLU A 288 6.30 -154.01 -45.27
CA GLU A 288 7.33 -153.64 -46.26
C GLU A 288 6.75 -152.90 -47.49
N MET A 289 5.50 -153.18 -47.89
CA MET A 289 4.84 -152.51 -49.02
C MET A 289 4.43 -151.06 -48.72
N GLY A 290 4.34 -150.67 -47.44
CA GLY A 290 3.91 -149.34 -47.00
C GLY A 290 5.06 -148.35 -46.76
N ARG A 291 6.33 -148.76 -46.91
CA ARG A 291 7.51 -147.96 -46.54
C ARG A 291 7.57 -146.59 -47.21
N GLY A 292 7.29 -146.51 -48.52
CA GLY A 292 7.30 -145.24 -49.26
C GLY A 292 6.21 -144.27 -48.79
N PHE A 293 5.01 -144.78 -48.50
CA PHE A 293 3.90 -144.00 -47.95
C PHE A 293 4.17 -143.53 -46.52
N ALA A 294 4.84 -144.36 -45.70
CA ALA A 294 5.21 -143.98 -44.33
C ALA A 294 6.17 -142.79 -44.30
N VAL A 295 7.14 -142.72 -45.22
CA VAL A 295 8.07 -141.59 -45.34
C VAL A 295 7.32 -140.30 -45.73
N VAL A 296 6.46 -140.35 -46.75
CA VAL A 296 5.66 -139.18 -47.17
C VAL A 296 4.72 -138.73 -46.05
N ALA A 297 4.03 -139.66 -45.37
CA ALA A 297 3.15 -139.32 -44.26
C ALA A 297 3.90 -138.70 -43.08
N SER A 298 5.12 -139.18 -42.77
CA SER A 298 5.99 -138.59 -41.75
C SER A 298 6.46 -137.18 -42.14
N GLU A 299 6.78 -136.96 -43.42
CA GLU A 299 7.17 -135.64 -43.93
C GLU A 299 6.00 -134.65 -43.85
N VAL A 300 4.80 -135.04 -44.29
CA VAL A 300 3.58 -134.22 -44.18
C VAL A 300 3.24 -133.92 -42.72
N LYS A 301 3.41 -134.89 -41.82
CA LYS A 301 3.25 -134.68 -40.37
C LYS A 301 4.25 -133.65 -39.85
N GLY A 302 5.51 -133.71 -40.29
CA GLY A 302 6.56 -132.74 -39.96
C GLY A 302 6.24 -131.33 -40.45
N LEU A 303 5.82 -131.17 -41.71
CA LEU A 303 5.40 -129.89 -42.28
C LEU A 303 4.18 -129.29 -41.55
N ALA A 304 3.19 -130.12 -41.21
CA ALA A 304 2.02 -129.68 -40.45
C ALA A 304 2.42 -129.17 -39.06
N GLN A 305 3.34 -129.85 -38.38
CA GLN A 305 3.85 -129.46 -37.07
C GLN A 305 4.69 -128.16 -37.14
N GLN A 306 5.50 -127.99 -38.20
CA GLN A 306 6.19 -126.73 -38.49
C GLN A 306 5.22 -125.58 -38.78
N THR A 307 4.12 -125.85 -39.50
CA THR A 307 3.07 -124.85 -39.79
C THR A 307 2.33 -124.42 -38.53
N GLU A 308 1.99 -125.37 -37.65
CA GLU A 308 1.36 -125.11 -36.34
C GLU A 308 2.30 -124.26 -35.45
N HIS A 309 3.61 -124.54 -35.45
CA HIS A 309 4.60 -123.73 -34.74
C HIS A 309 4.75 -122.32 -35.33
N ALA A 310 4.87 -122.21 -36.66
CA ALA A 310 5.01 -120.92 -37.34
C ALA A 310 3.79 -120.02 -37.15
N THR A 311 2.57 -120.59 -37.26
CA THR A 311 1.33 -119.85 -36.98
C THR A 311 1.23 -119.39 -35.53
N GLY A 312 1.68 -120.19 -34.56
CA GLY A 312 1.77 -119.78 -33.16
C GLY A 312 2.68 -118.56 -32.96
N THR A 313 3.86 -118.55 -33.59
CA THR A 313 4.79 -117.42 -33.55
C THR A 313 4.19 -116.15 -34.16
N ILE A 314 3.56 -116.26 -35.34
CA ILE A 314 2.92 -115.10 -36.00
C ILE A 314 1.71 -114.62 -35.20
N SER A 315 0.96 -115.50 -34.54
CA SER A 315 -0.16 -115.13 -33.66
C SER A 315 0.32 -114.30 -32.46
N GLY A 316 1.45 -114.69 -31.85
CA GLY A 316 2.12 -113.90 -30.82
C GLY A 316 2.56 -112.52 -31.32
N GLN A 317 3.07 -112.42 -32.55
CA GLN A 317 3.42 -111.14 -33.18
C GLN A 317 2.18 -110.27 -33.44
N ALA A 318 1.07 -110.83 -33.94
CA ALA A 318 -0.18 -110.11 -34.14
C ALA A 318 -0.74 -109.57 -32.81
N GLN A 319 -0.66 -110.37 -31.73
CA GLN A 319 -1.05 -109.93 -30.39
C GLN A 319 -0.16 -108.78 -29.89
N ALA A 320 1.15 -108.85 -30.10
CA ALA A 320 2.08 -107.77 -29.76
C ALA A 320 1.77 -106.49 -30.54
N ILE A 321 1.49 -106.59 -31.85
CA ILE A 321 1.05 -105.45 -32.68
C ILE A 321 -0.22 -104.84 -32.11
N ARG A 322 -1.21 -105.67 -31.75
CA ARG A 322 -2.48 -105.21 -31.20
C ARG A 322 -2.28 -104.45 -29.88
N GLN A 323 -1.52 -105.01 -28.93
CA GLN A 323 -1.20 -104.33 -27.66
C GLN A 323 -0.46 -103.01 -27.91
N ALA A 324 0.48 -102.98 -28.85
CA ALA A 324 1.18 -101.75 -29.21
C ALA A 324 0.22 -100.70 -29.78
N THR A 325 -0.71 -101.07 -30.66
CA THR A 325 -1.73 -100.14 -31.19
C THR A 325 -2.68 -99.64 -30.11
N GLU A 326 -3.12 -100.49 -29.16
CA GLU A 326 -3.95 -100.06 -28.02
C GLU A 326 -3.22 -99.02 -27.16
N GLY A 327 -1.93 -99.24 -26.89
CA GLY A 327 -1.08 -98.26 -26.18
C GLY A 327 -0.92 -96.93 -26.93
N VAL A 328 -0.71 -96.97 -28.26
CA VAL A 328 -0.62 -95.76 -29.10
C VAL A 328 -1.95 -95.00 -29.11
N THR A 329 -3.09 -95.69 -29.16
CA THR A 329 -4.41 -95.05 -29.15
C THR A 329 -4.62 -94.26 -27.86
N GLY A 330 -4.28 -94.84 -26.71
CA GLY A 330 -4.34 -94.14 -25.42
C GLY A 330 -3.40 -92.93 -25.33
N MET A 331 -2.22 -92.99 -25.97
CA MET A 331 -1.33 -91.82 -26.08
C MET A 331 -1.96 -90.71 -26.93
N VAL A 332 -2.60 -91.05 -28.05
CA VAL A 332 -3.28 -90.07 -28.92
C VAL A 332 -4.45 -89.40 -28.21
N ASP A 333 -5.25 -90.16 -27.45
CA ASP A 333 -6.35 -89.60 -26.64
C ASP A 333 -5.83 -88.63 -25.57
N SER A 334 -4.71 -88.98 -24.91
CA SER A 334 -4.04 -88.11 -23.94
C SER A 334 -3.55 -86.80 -24.59
N VAL A 335 -2.96 -86.88 -25.78
CA VAL A 335 -2.57 -85.69 -26.56
C VAL A 335 -3.79 -84.84 -26.90
N GLY A 336 -4.91 -85.45 -27.29
CA GLY A 336 -6.17 -84.75 -27.53
C GLY A 336 -6.68 -83.98 -26.31
N ALA A 337 -6.64 -84.61 -25.13
CA ALA A 337 -7.04 -83.96 -23.87
C ALA A 337 -6.13 -82.77 -23.49
N ILE A 338 -4.82 -82.90 -23.72
CA ILE A 338 -3.85 -81.80 -23.52
C ILE A 338 -4.17 -80.64 -24.46
N ILE A 339 -4.42 -80.90 -25.75
CA ILE A 339 -4.77 -79.86 -26.73
C ILE A 339 -6.08 -79.16 -26.35
N GLY A 340 -7.09 -79.92 -25.89
CA GLY A 340 -8.34 -79.35 -25.38
C GLY A 340 -8.11 -78.40 -24.19
N SER A 341 -7.20 -78.76 -23.28
CA SER A 341 -6.81 -77.90 -22.16
C SER A 341 -6.12 -76.62 -22.63
N ILE A 342 -5.27 -76.70 -23.66
CA ILE A 342 -4.62 -75.51 -24.25
C ILE A 342 -5.65 -74.56 -24.85
N ASN A 343 -6.68 -75.07 -25.54
CA ASN A 343 -7.74 -74.21 -26.10
C ASN A 343 -8.54 -73.47 -25.01
N VAL A 344 -8.83 -74.13 -23.88
CA VAL A 344 -9.49 -73.46 -22.74
C VAL A 344 -8.60 -72.36 -22.18
N ILE A 345 -7.30 -72.61 -22.01
CA ILE A 345 -6.34 -71.61 -21.53
C ILE A 345 -6.24 -70.43 -22.51
N ALA A 346 -6.15 -70.70 -23.81
CA ALA A 346 -6.12 -69.67 -24.86
C ALA A 346 -7.37 -68.77 -24.80
N GLY A 347 -8.55 -69.36 -24.58
CA GLY A 347 -9.79 -68.61 -24.36
C GLY A 347 -9.75 -67.69 -23.13
N HIS A 348 -9.19 -68.16 -22.01
CA HIS A 348 -9.01 -67.33 -20.81
C HIS A 348 -8.01 -66.19 -21.03
N VAL A 349 -6.90 -66.44 -21.73
CA VAL A 349 -5.92 -65.40 -22.05
C VAL A 349 -6.54 -64.35 -22.96
N ALA A 350 -7.28 -64.74 -24.02
CA ALA A 350 -7.98 -63.81 -24.89
C ALA A 350 -8.94 -62.89 -24.12
N ALA A 351 -9.76 -63.46 -23.23
CA ALA A 351 -10.69 -62.69 -22.41
C ALA A 351 -9.96 -61.71 -21.48
N ALA A 352 -8.88 -62.14 -20.84
CA ALA A 352 -8.07 -61.29 -19.97
C ALA A 352 -7.38 -60.16 -20.74
N THR A 353 -6.86 -60.44 -21.95
CA THR A 353 -6.25 -59.44 -22.82
C THR A 353 -7.27 -58.38 -23.26
N GLU A 354 -8.50 -58.77 -23.60
CA GLU A 354 -9.54 -57.80 -23.97
C GLU A 354 -9.94 -56.91 -22.77
N GLN A 355 -10.07 -57.49 -21.57
CA GLN A 355 -10.29 -56.71 -20.34
C GLN A 355 -9.14 -55.74 -20.06
N GLN A 356 -7.90 -56.17 -20.27
CA GLN A 356 -6.71 -55.33 -20.10
C GLN A 356 -6.71 -54.15 -21.08
N ARG A 357 -7.07 -54.37 -22.36
CA ARG A 357 -7.20 -53.28 -23.35
C ARG A 357 -8.26 -52.26 -22.96
N ALA A 358 -9.42 -52.72 -22.47
CA ALA A 358 -10.48 -51.83 -22.00
C ALA A 358 -9.99 -50.95 -20.82
N ALA A 359 -9.25 -51.54 -19.87
CA ALA A 359 -8.66 -50.82 -18.74
C ALA A 359 -7.59 -49.82 -19.21
N THR A 360 -6.69 -50.22 -20.10
CA THR A 360 -5.67 -49.33 -20.69
C THR A 360 -6.31 -48.12 -21.37
N ALA A 361 -7.36 -48.33 -22.17
CA ALA A 361 -8.08 -47.24 -22.83
C ALA A 361 -8.73 -46.26 -21.83
N GLU A 362 -9.20 -46.75 -20.68
CA GLU A 362 -9.73 -45.91 -19.61
C GLU A 362 -8.63 -45.11 -18.88
N ILE A 363 -7.45 -45.71 -18.68
CA ILE A 363 -6.27 -45.02 -18.14
C ILE A 363 -5.83 -43.91 -19.10
N THR A 364 -5.73 -44.17 -20.41
CA THR A 364 -5.38 -43.16 -21.41
C THR A 364 -6.36 -41.97 -21.39
N ARG A 365 -7.67 -42.24 -21.32
CA ARG A 365 -8.68 -41.18 -21.18
C ARG A 365 -8.49 -40.38 -19.88
N SER A 366 -8.16 -41.05 -18.78
CA SER A 366 -7.94 -40.40 -17.48
C SER A 366 -6.66 -39.56 -17.45
N ALA A 367 -5.58 -40.05 -18.06
CA ALA A 367 -4.34 -39.32 -18.26
C ALA A 367 -4.58 -38.05 -19.09
N ALA A 368 -5.32 -38.13 -20.21
CA ALA A 368 -5.64 -36.97 -21.02
C ALA A 368 -6.43 -35.89 -20.25
N ARG A 369 -7.41 -36.30 -19.43
CA ARG A 369 -8.13 -35.37 -18.53
C ARG A 369 -7.22 -34.76 -17.48
N ALA A 370 -6.36 -35.56 -16.84
CA ALA A 370 -5.40 -35.07 -15.87
C ALA A 370 -4.46 -34.02 -16.50
N ALA A 371 -3.94 -34.27 -17.70
CA ALA A 371 -3.11 -33.30 -18.43
C ALA A 371 -3.85 -31.98 -18.69
N GLN A 372 -5.14 -32.03 -19.03
CA GLN A 372 -5.95 -30.83 -19.21
C GLN A 372 -6.13 -30.06 -17.90
N CYS A 373 -6.53 -30.74 -16.81
CA CYS A 373 -6.68 -30.11 -15.49
C CYS A 373 -5.36 -29.48 -15.03
N THR A 374 -4.23 -30.14 -15.26
CA THR A 374 -2.91 -29.62 -14.92
C THR A 374 -2.58 -28.33 -15.69
N ARG A 375 -2.95 -28.23 -16.98
CA ARG A 375 -2.81 -26.99 -17.76
C ARG A 375 -3.71 -25.87 -17.23
N GLU A 376 -4.94 -26.19 -16.84
CA GLU A 376 -5.87 -25.22 -16.26
C GLU A 376 -5.35 -24.71 -14.90
N VAL A 377 -4.82 -25.58 -14.04
CA VAL A 377 -4.19 -25.21 -12.77
C VAL A 377 -2.98 -24.29 -12.99
N ALA A 378 -2.12 -24.59 -13.96
CA ALA A 378 -0.98 -23.73 -14.31
C ALA A 378 -1.44 -22.34 -14.81
N SER A 379 -2.50 -22.29 -15.61
CA SER A 379 -3.10 -21.02 -16.07
C SER A 379 -3.65 -20.21 -14.89
N ASN A 380 -4.36 -20.85 -13.97
CA ASN A 380 -4.90 -20.18 -12.78
C ASN A 380 -3.78 -19.65 -11.87
N ALA A 381 -2.69 -20.40 -11.72
CA ALA A 381 -1.51 -19.93 -10.97
C ALA A 381 -0.90 -18.67 -11.60
N ASN A 382 -0.78 -18.62 -12.92
CA ASN A 382 -0.31 -17.42 -13.64
C ASN A 382 -1.25 -16.21 -13.46
N GLN A 383 -2.56 -16.44 -13.43
CA GLN A 383 -3.52 -15.38 -13.14
C GLN A 383 -3.36 -14.84 -11.72
N VAL A 384 -3.20 -15.72 -10.72
CA VAL A 384 -2.94 -15.31 -9.33
C VAL A 384 -1.63 -14.51 -9.21
N LEU A 385 -0.58 -14.89 -9.96
CA LEU A 385 0.67 -14.11 -10.01
C LEU A 385 0.44 -12.68 -10.54
N ALA A 386 -0.36 -12.54 -11.59
CA ALA A 386 -0.70 -11.23 -12.15
C ALA A 386 -1.54 -10.39 -11.17
N GLU A 387 -2.54 -10.98 -10.53
CA GLU A 387 -3.38 -10.31 -9.52
C GLU A 387 -2.57 -9.89 -8.29
N ALA A 388 -1.64 -10.73 -7.83
CA ALA A 388 -0.69 -10.35 -6.78
C ALA A 388 0.18 -9.16 -7.22
N GLY A 389 0.64 -9.15 -8.48
CA GLY A 389 1.24 -7.99 -9.17
C GLY A 389 0.47 -6.70 -8.94
N THR A 390 -0.80 -6.68 -9.35
CA THR A 390 -1.67 -5.51 -9.20
C THR A 390 -1.88 -5.11 -7.72
N THR A 391 -1.92 -6.09 -6.81
CA THR A 391 -2.09 -5.83 -5.37
C THR A 391 -0.90 -5.07 -4.79
N THR A 392 0.33 -5.43 -5.15
CA THR A 392 1.55 -4.68 -4.74
C THR A 392 1.56 -3.27 -5.31
N GLU A 393 1.13 -3.07 -6.56
CA GLU A 393 1.04 -1.72 -7.14
C GLU A 393 0.04 -0.84 -6.38
N ILE A 394 -1.13 -1.40 -6.03
CA ILE A 394 -2.15 -0.70 -5.24
C ILE A 394 -1.62 -0.40 -3.83
N ALA A 395 -1.00 -1.37 -3.17
CA ALA A 395 -0.39 -1.19 -1.85
C ALA A 395 0.65 -0.05 -1.87
N THR A 396 1.53 -0.03 -2.87
CA THR A 396 2.53 1.03 -3.07
C THR A 396 1.86 2.40 -3.20
N ARG A 397 0.84 2.52 -4.06
CA ARG A 397 0.10 3.79 -4.24
C ARG A 397 -0.59 4.25 -2.95
N VAL A 398 -1.17 3.33 -2.18
CA VAL A 398 -1.80 3.66 -0.90
C VAL A 398 -0.77 4.12 0.13
N LYS A 399 0.41 3.49 0.17
CA LYS A 399 1.52 3.87 1.03
C LYS A 399 2.02 5.28 0.71
N ASP A 400 2.29 5.57 -0.55
CA ASP A 400 2.75 6.90 -1.01
C ASP A 400 1.73 7.99 -0.67
N LEU A 401 0.45 7.74 -0.95
CA LEU A 401 -0.63 8.65 -0.64
C LEU A 401 -0.75 8.90 0.87
N SER A 402 -0.61 7.86 1.69
CA SER A 402 -0.66 7.97 3.16
C SER A 402 0.51 8.81 3.70
N GLN A 403 1.69 8.72 3.08
CA GLN A 403 2.84 9.56 3.44
C GLN A 403 2.63 11.04 3.08
N VAL A 404 2.09 11.32 1.89
CA VAL A 404 1.74 12.68 1.47
C VAL A 404 0.72 13.28 2.44
N VAL A 405 -0.36 12.55 2.71
CA VAL A 405 -1.38 12.92 3.71
C VAL A 405 -0.76 13.25 5.06
N GLY A 406 0.09 12.37 5.58
CA GLY A 406 0.71 12.57 6.89
C GLY A 406 1.59 13.84 6.92
N ARG A 407 2.21 14.21 5.80
CA ARG A 407 2.98 15.45 5.66
C ARG A 407 2.07 16.68 5.63
N ASP A 408 1.08 16.69 4.74
CA ASP A 408 0.18 17.82 4.53
C ASP A 408 -0.58 18.21 5.81
N ILE A 409 -0.99 17.21 6.61
CA ILE A 409 -1.65 17.41 7.91
C ILE A 409 -0.74 18.12 8.91
N ARG A 410 0.54 17.75 8.98
CA ARG A 410 1.51 18.40 9.87
C ARG A 410 1.78 19.84 9.45
N ASP A 411 1.87 20.08 8.15
CA ASP A 411 2.10 21.42 7.61
C ASP A 411 0.87 22.33 7.83
N LEU A 412 -0.33 21.78 7.65
CA LEU A 412 -1.58 22.46 7.96
C LEU A 412 -1.64 22.89 9.43
N HIS A 413 -1.36 21.97 10.35
CA HIS A 413 -1.33 22.26 11.79
C HIS A 413 -0.39 23.43 12.09
N ARG A 414 0.84 23.41 11.56
CA ARG A 414 1.82 24.50 11.75
C ARG A 414 1.27 25.85 11.30
N ARG A 415 0.69 25.91 10.09
CA ARG A 415 0.14 27.15 9.51
C ARG A 415 -1.01 27.71 10.33
N ILE A 416 -1.92 26.86 10.79
CA ILE A 416 -3.07 27.26 11.61
C ILE A 416 -2.63 27.80 12.97
N SER A 417 -1.74 27.11 13.67
CA SER A 417 -1.24 27.56 14.98
C SER A 417 -0.66 28.96 14.90
N VAL A 418 -0.02 29.32 13.78
CA VAL A 418 0.53 30.66 13.59
C VAL A 418 -0.54 31.70 13.29
N ILE A 419 -1.52 31.38 12.43
CA ILE A 419 -2.67 32.26 12.15
C ILE A 419 -3.41 32.63 13.45
N LEU A 420 -3.68 31.62 14.28
CA LEU A 420 -4.34 31.83 15.57
C LEU A 420 -3.54 32.79 16.46
N ARG A 421 -2.22 32.61 16.55
CA ARG A 421 -1.34 33.43 17.40
C ARG A 421 -1.06 34.84 16.88
N SER A 422 -1.19 35.07 15.57
CA SER A 422 -0.98 36.40 14.96
C SER A 422 -2.24 37.26 14.87
N SER A 423 -3.42 36.70 15.16
CA SER A 423 -4.69 37.42 15.13
C SER A 423 -4.85 38.35 16.35
N VAL A 424 -5.64 39.42 16.21
CA VAL A 424 -5.95 40.36 17.32
C VAL A 424 -6.59 39.63 18.53
N VAL A 425 -7.29 38.53 18.23
CA VAL A 425 -7.97 37.65 19.19
C VAL A 425 -7.00 36.72 19.93
N GLY A 426 -6.03 36.16 19.22
CA GLY A 426 -5.07 35.20 19.79
C GLY A 426 -3.73 35.80 20.24
N ASP A 427 -3.43 37.05 19.89
CA ASP A 427 -2.38 37.81 20.58
C ASP A 427 -2.83 37.98 22.03
N ARG A 428 -2.16 37.32 22.97
CA ARG A 428 -2.58 37.24 24.39
C ARG A 428 -2.05 38.38 25.26
N ARG A 429 -1.46 39.42 24.66
CA ARG A 429 -0.65 40.43 25.37
C ARG A 429 -1.38 41.75 25.54
N ASP A 430 -1.40 42.30 26.76
CA ASP A 430 -1.96 43.64 27.05
C ASP A 430 -0.96 44.78 26.79
N SER A 431 0.31 44.45 26.58
CA SER A 431 1.37 45.41 26.32
C SER A 431 2.44 44.80 25.43
N ASP A 432 2.98 45.58 24.52
CA ASP A 432 4.09 45.16 23.66
C ASP A 432 5.32 44.82 24.51
N ARG A 433 5.97 43.71 24.16
CA ARG A 433 7.24 43.30 24.74
C ARG A 433 8.37 43.85 23.89
N TYR A 434 9.32 44.47 24.56
CA TYR A 434 10.49 45.02 23.94
C TYR A 434 11.68 44.08 24.15
N PRO A 435 12.32 43.58 23.08
CA PRO A 435 13.50 42.74 23.22
C PRO A 435 14.69 43.48 23.85
N CYS A 436 15.12 43.02 25.01
CA CYS A 436 16.21 43.60 25.77
C CYS A 436 16.90 42.59 26.68
N ALA A 437 18.21 42.78 26.86
CA ALA A 437 19.07 41.91 27.64
C ALA A 437 19.44 42.57 28.99
N ILE A 438 18.46 42.70 29.88
CA ILE A 438 18.66 43.27 31.21
C ILE A 438 19.16 42.18 32.15
N GLY A 439 20.26 42.45 32.85
CA GLY A 439 20.78 41.55 33.87
C GLY A 439 19.79 41.39 35.02
N PHE A 440 19.66 40.18 35.55
CA PHE A 440 18.80 39.93 36.69
C PHE A 440 19.42 38.95 37.69
N GLN A 441 18.98 39.08 38.93
CA GLN A 441 19.29 38.16 40.02
C GLN A 441 17.98 37.76 40.68
N ALA A 442 17.70 36.46 40.79
CA ALA A 442 16.46 35.95 41.36
C ALA A 442 16.73 34.79 42.32
N MET A 443 15.80 34.59 43.26
CA MET A 443 15.78 33.41 44.13
C MET A 443 14.67 32.46 43.67
N ILE A 444 15.02 31.45 42.88
CA ILE A 444 14.05 30.54 42.24
C ILE A 444 14.21 29.16 42.88
N GLY A 445 13.14 28.62 43.46
CA GLY A 445 13.17 27.30 44.11
C GLY A 445 14.19 27.17 45.24
N GLY A 446 14.52 28.27 45.93
CA GLY A 446 15.52 28.31 47.01
C GLY A 446 16.97 28.47 46.54
N GLN A 447 17.23 28.55 45.23
CA GLN A 447 18.56 28.78 44.67
C GLN A 447 18.70 30.20 44.12
N ARG A 448 19.89 30.79 44.31
CA ARG A 448 20.24 32.05 43.67
C ARG A 448 20.57 31.79 42.21
N VAL A 449 19.92 32.53 41.32
CA VAL A 449 20.12 32.45 39.87
C VAL A 449 20.41 33.84 39.34
N ASP A 450 21.51 33.96 38.62
CA ASP A 450 21.91 35.16 37.89
C ASP A 450 21.69 34.90 36.39
N GLY A 451 21.12 35.87 35.68
CA GLY A 451 20.74 35.70 34.27
C GLY A 451 20.49 37.00 33.54
N ARG A 452 19.92 36.89 32.35
CA ARG A 452 19.48 38.03 31.54
C ARG A 452 18.05 37.82 31.05
N THR A 453 17.32 38.91 30.90
CA THR A 453 16.05 38.87 30.17
C THR A 453 16.31 38.69 28.67
N ALA A 454 15.32 38.18 27.95
CA ALA A 454 15.26 38.23 26.49
C ALA A 454 14.26 39.31 26.04
N ASP A 455 13.19 39.54 26.81
CA ASP A 455 12.26 40.64 26.58
C ASP A 455 11.78 41.25 27.90
N LEU A 456 11.26 42.48 27.82
CA LEU A 456 10.63 43.20 28.91
C LEU A 456 9.33 43.84 28.44
N SER A 457 8.33 43.87 29.30
CA SER A 457 7.07 44.58 29.13
C SER A 457 6.67 45.27 30.44
N PRO A 458 5.73 46.22 30.42
CA PRO A 458 5.17 46.83 31.63
C PRO A 458 4.71 45.81 32.69
N THR A 459 4.25 44.62 32.27
CA THR A 459 3.65 43.62 33.16
C THR A 459 4.48 42.34 33.33
N GLY A 460 5.66 42.23 32.74
CA GLY A 460 6.48 41.02 32.86
C GLY A 460 7.75 41.02 32.03
N ALA A 461 8.49 39.93 32.10
CA ALA A 461 9.71 39.70 31.34
C ALA A 461 9.85 38.24 30.91
N LEU A 462 10.55 37.99 29.80
CA LEU A 462 11.06 36.68 29.44
C LEU A 462 12.45 36.52 30.03
N LEU A 463 12.62 35.61 30.97
CA LEU A 463 13.90 35.24 31.54
C LEU A 463 14.58 34.25 30.60
N ALA A 464 15.81 34.51 30.14
CA ALA A 464 16.54 33.66 29.20
C ALA A 464 17.11 32.39 29.89
N MET A 465 16.24 31.65 30.56
CA MET A 465 16.52 30.41 31.27
C MET A 465 15.23 29.58 31.44
N THR A 466 15.40 28.31 31.74
CA THR A 466 14.27 27.42 32.06
C THR A 466 14.00 27.42 33.54
N VAL A 467 12.77 27.77 33.92
CA VAL A 467 12.25 27.66 35.28
C VAL A 467 11.11 26.62 35.25
N PRO A 468 11.11 25.64 36.15
CA PRO A 468 10.05 24.62 36.18
C PRO A 468 8.65 25.22 36.32
N ALA A 469 7.69 24.64 35.61
CA ALA A 469 6.28 24.98 35.77
C ALA A 469 5.82 24.69 37.21
N GLY A 470 4.98 25.56 37.78
CA GLY A 470 4.50 25.43 39.17
C GLY A 470 5.46 25.98 40.24
N THR A 471 6.58 26.59 39.85
CA THR A 471 7.44 27.32 40.79
C THR A 471 6.66 28.45 41.47
N ALA A 472 6.76 28.54 42.80
CA ALA A 472 6.13 29.60 43.58
C ALA A 472 6.62 31.00 43.16
N PRO A 473 5.81 32.08 43.32
CA PRO A 473 6.25 33.43 43.03
C PRO A 473 7.56 33.77 43.74
N PHE A 474 8.45 34.46 43.03
CA PHE A 474 9.81 34.75 43.47
C PHE A 474 10.16 36.23 43.28
N GLU A 475 11.15 36.70 44.03
CA GLU A 475 11.73 38.03 43.82
C GLU A 475 12.80 37.96 42.73
N VAL A 476 12.71 38.91 41.79
CA VAL A 476 13.68 39.12 40.72
C VAL A 476 14.15 40.58 40.77
N ARG A 477 15.44 40.77 41.03
CA ARG A 477 16.11 42.05 40.92
C ARG A 477 16.59 42.24 39.49
N LEU A 478 16.06 43.24 38.81
CA LEU A 478 16.44 43.63 37.45
C LEU A 478 17.38 44.85 37.50
N ASP A 479 18.48 44.79 36.77
CA ASP A 479 19.46 45.88 36.68
C ASP A 479 18.80 47.17 36.16
N GLY A 480 18.97 48.27 36.90
CA GLY A 480 18.39 49.58 36.55
C GLY A 480 16.88 49.72 36.80
N ILE A 481 16.16 48.64 37.17
CA ILE A 481 14.73 48.66 37.45
C ILE A 481 14.44 48.47 38.94
N GLY A 482 15.18 47.57 39.61
CA GLY A 482 14.97 47.22 41.02
C GLY A 482 14.37 45.82 41.22
N THR A 483 13.92 45.54 42.44
CA THR A 483 13.37 44.21 42.79
C THR A 483 11.87 44.18 42.53
N LEU A 484 11.43 43.18 41.78
CA LEU A 484 10.03 42.90 41.47
C LEU A 484 9.66 41.52 41.96
N ARG A 485 8.42 41.35 42.40
CA ARG A 485 7.85 40.02 42.62
C ARG A 485 7.30 39.49 41.30
N ALA A 486 7.64 38.27 40.92
CA ALA A 486 7.26 37.68 39.65
C ALA A 486 6.78 36.24 39.80
N ARG A 487 5.88 35.82 38.91
CA ARG A 487 5.34 34.46 38.84
C ARG A 487 5.55 33.85 37.45
N VAL A 488 5.89 32.57 37.42
CA VAL A 488 6.01 31.81 36.16
C VAL A 488 4.65 31.72 35.46
N VAL A 489 4.63 32.08 34.19
CA VAL A 489 3.45 31.95 33.31
C VAL A 489 3.58 30.69 32.46
N THR A 490 4.65 30.60 31.66
CA THR A 490 4.91 29.45 30.77
C THR A 490 6.37 29.45 30.29
N GLY A 491 6.81 28.32 29.74
CA GLY A 491 8.12 28.19 29.10
C GLY A 491 8.06 28.35 27.58
N SER A 492 9.16 28.77 26.98
CA SER A 492 9.35 28.89 25.53
C SER A 492 10.75 28.43 25.13
N ALA A 493 11.00 28.29 23.82
CA ALA A 493 12.33 27.97 23.30
C ALA A 493 13.41 29.04 23.63
N LEU A 494 13.00 30.23 24.05
CA LEU A 494 13.89 31.34 24.41
C LEU A 494 14.04 31.50 25.94
N GLY A 495 13.25 30.77 26.73
CA GLY A 495 13.28 30.83 28.18
C GLY A 495 11.90 30.91 28.82
N THR A 496 11.83 31.40 30.06
CA THR A 496 10.62 31.39 30.89
C THR A 496 9.94 32.75 30.90
N HIS A 497 8.66 32.78 30.55
CA HIS A 497 7.82 33.96 30.72
C HIS A 497 7.42 34.13 32.18
N ALA A 498 7.76 35.27 32.76
CA ALA A 498 7.40 35.66 34.11
C ALA A 498 6.53 36.93 34.09
N ALA A 499 5.43 36.93 34.83
CA ALA A 499 4.57 38.10 35.03
C ALA A 499 4.91 38.80 36.34
N PHE A 500 4.97 40.13 36.34
CA PHE A 500 5.20 40.94 37.53
C PHE A 500 3.91 41.04 38.36
N GLU A 501 4.01 40.80 39.67
CA GLU A 501 2.90 40.93 40.61
C GLU A 501 2.84 42.36 41.13
N ALA A 502 1.90 43.14 40.59
CA ALA A 502 1.58 44.51 41.03
C ALA A 502 2.82 45.42 41.21
N PRO A 503 3.56 45.76 40.13
CA PRO A 503 4.66 46.71 40.22
C PRO A 503 4.16 48.05 40.76
N ASP A 504 4.88 48.64 41.72
CA ASP A 504 4.58 49.98 42.21
C ASP A 504 4.88 51.04 41.12
N GLU A 505 4.44 52.29 41.35
CA GLU A 505 4.65 53.35 40.36
C GLU A 505 6.12 53.62 40.02
N ALA A 506 7.03 53.46 40.98
CA ALA A 506 8.45 53.68 40.76
C ALA A 506 9.04 52.60 39.85
N ALA A 507 8.70 51.34 40.12
CA ALA A 507 9.01 50.18 39.29
C ALA A 507 8.41 50.32 37.89
N SER A 508 7.13 50.69 37.75
CA SER A 508 6.49 50.89 36.44
C SER A 508 7.19 51.99 35.62
N ARG A 509 7.57 53.11 36.24
CA ARG A 509 8.35 54.17 35.57
C ARG A 509 9.74 53.68 35.17
N ALA A 510 10.41 52.90 36.01
CA ALA A 510 11.73 52.34 35.71
C ALA A 510 11.70 51.32 34.57
N ILE A 511 10.68 50.43 34.55
CA ILE A 511 10.42 49.50 33.45
C ILE A 511 10.19 50.28 32.14
N ALA A 512 9.33 51.29 32.16
CA ALA A 512 9.06 52.12 30.98
C ALA A 512 10.32 52.86 30.48
N ALA A 513 11.14 53.38 31.40
CA ALA A 513 12.40 54.03 31.05
C ALA A 513 13.43 53.05 30.47
N ALA A 514 13.51 51.81 30.99
CA ALA A 514 14.38 50.77 30.46
C ALA A 514 13.96 50.35 29.04
N ILE A 515 12.66 50.17 28.80
CA ILE A 515 12.10 49.90 27.47
C ILE A 515 12.42 51.06 26.51
N ALA A 516 12.19 52.31 26.94
CA ALA A 516 12.46 53.49 26.10
C ALA A 516 13.95 53.66 25.77
N ALA A 517 14.85 53.34 26.72
CA ALA A 517 16.29 53.39 26.49
C ALA A 517 16.76 52.34 25.47
N GLU A 518 16.22 51.12 25.55
CA GLU A 518 16.47 50.08 24.55
C GLU A 518 15.88 50.46 23.20
N HIS A 519 14.70 51.06 23.18
CA HIS A 519 14.10 51.58 21.97
C HIS A 519 14.98 52.63 21.28
N GLY A 520 15.52 53.58 22.05
CA GLY A 520 16.47 54.56 21.53
C GLY A 520 17.74 53.93 20.97
N ARG A 521 18.21 52.80 21.52
CA ARG A 521 19.37 52.05 20.98
C ARG A 521 19.07 51.38 19.63
N ASP A 522 17.83 50.95 19.42
CA ASP A 522 17.42 50.29 18.18
C ASP A 522 16.95 51.26 17.09
N GLU A 523 16.78 52.55 17.40
CA GLU A 523 16.26 53.55 16.47
C GLU A 523 17.00 53.54 15.12
N LEU A 524 18.33 53.37 15.13
CA LEU A 524 19.12 53.22 13.91
C LEU A 524 18.64 52.04 13.03
N PHE A 525 18.37 50.89 13.64
CA PHE A 525 17.92 49.68 12.95
C PHE A 525 16.47 49.79 12.49
N ILE A 526 15.62 50.43 13.30
CA ILE A 526 14.23 50.73 12.95
C ILE A 526 14.19 51.61 11.70
N GLN A 527 14.99 52.68 11.67
CA GLN A 527 15.09 53.56 10.50
C GLN A 527 15.68 52.83 9.28
N ALA A 528 16.68 51.97 9.47
CA ALA A 528 17.23 51.16 8.38
C ALA A 528 16.18 50.21 7.77
N ALA A 529 15.42 49.49 8.60
CA ALA A 529 14.36 48.58 8.17
C ALA A 529 13.22 49.34 7.47
N ARG A 530 12.73 50.44 8.06
CA ARG A 530 11.68 51.29 7.47
C ARG A 530 12.13 51.91 6.15
N GLY A 531 13.37 52.37 6.08
CA GLY A 531 13.94 52.93 4.86
C GLY A 531 14.05 51.89 3.75
N ALA A 532 14.46 50.65 4.07
CA ALA A 532 14.45 49.55 3.11
C ALA A 532 13.03 49.20 2.66
N ALA A 533 12.06 49.18 3.57
CA ALA A 533 10.67 48.87 3.25
C ALA A 533 10.09 49.92 2.29
N ALA A 534 10.31 51.21 2.59
CA ALA A 534 9.88 52.30 1.72
C ALA A 534 10.50 52.23 0.31
N ARG A 535 11.79 51.87 0.21
CA ARG A 535 12.46 51.68 -1.09
C ARG A 535 11.87 50.51 -1.88
N VAL A 536 11.60 49.39 -1.23
CA VAL A 536 10.99 48.21 -1.89
C VAL A 536 9.55 48.51 -2.29
N SER A 537 8.74 49.10 -1.40
CA SER A 537 7.38 49.56 -1.70
C SER A 537 7.35 50.44 -2.95
N LYS A 538 8.21 51.46 -2.98
CA LYS A 538 8.32 52.38 -4.12
C LYS A 538 8.69 51.67 -5.42
N ALA A 539 9.68 50.77 -5.37
CA ALA A 539 10.11 50.01 -6.55
C ALA A 539 9.00 49.09 -7.09
N PHE A 540 8.20 48.50 -6.21
CA PHE A 540 7.04 47.70 -6.60
C PHE A 540 5.96 48.58 -7.23
N GLU A 541 5.63 49.73 -6.63
CA GLU A 541 4.66 50.68 -7.19
C GLU A 541 5.08 51.22 -8.56
N GLU A 542 6.37 51.56 -8.74
CA GLU A 542 6.92 51.99 -10.01
C GLU A 542 6.87 50.88 -11.07
N ALA A 543 7.15 49.63 -10.69
CA ALA A 543 7.04 48.49 -11.60
C ALA A 543 5.59 48.20 -12.03
N LEU A 544 4.62 48.33 -11.12
CA LEU A 544 3.20 48.23 -11.44
C LEU A 544 2.74 49.39 -12.35
N ALA A 545 3.24 50.61 -12.11
CA ALA A 545 2.91 51.77 -12.94
C ALA A 545 3.52 51.69 -14.34
N ALA A 546 4.70 51.09 -14.48
CA ALA A 546 5.38 50.87 -15.75
C ALA A 546 4.93 49.59 -16.48
N CYS A 547 3.96 48.84 -15.94
CA CYS A 547 3.53 47.53 -16.46
C CYS A 547 4.69 46.51 -16.60
N ALA A 548 5.73 46.65 -15.79
CA ALA A 548 6.87 45.72 -15.74
C ALA A 548 6.60 44.51 -14.82
N LEU A 549 5.56 44.60 -14.00
CA LEU A 549 5.05 43.57 -13.12
C LEU A 549 3.53 43.74 -13.02
N ASP A 550 2.78 42.65 -13.11
CA ASP A 550 1.34 42.69 -12.88
C ASP A 550 1.02 42.60 -11.39
N GLU A 551 -0.06 43.25 -10.96
CA GLU A 551 -0.47 43.26 -9.55
C GLU A 551 -0.85 41.85 -9.08
N ALA A 552 -1.47 41.03 -9.93
CA ALA A 552 -1.75 39.63 -9.64
C ALA A 552 -0.47 38.82 -9.41
N ASP A 553 0.58 39.07 -10.21
CA ASP A 553 1.85 38.36 -10.13
C ASP A 553 2.67 38.80 -8.92
N LEU A 554 2.70 40.10 -8.58
CA LEU A 554 3.38 40.62 -7.39
C LEU A 554 2.85 39.98 -6.10
N PHE A 555 1.56 39.68 -6.09
CA PHE A 555 0.84 39.18 -4.94
C PHE A 555 0.51 37.69 -5.05
N ASP A 556 1.13 36.99 -6.00
CA ASP A 556 1.04 35.57 -6.21
C ASP A 556 1.48 34.78 -4.96
N VAL A 557 0.73 33.72 -4.65
CA VAL A 557 0.99 32.82 -3.53
C VAL A 557 1.03 31.36 -3.97
N ASP A 558 0.98 31.09 -5.28
CA ASP A 558 1.14 29.77 -5.86
C ASP A 558 2.63 29.41 -6.01
N TYR A 559 3.25 29.08 -4.87
CA TYR A 559 4.68 28.77 -4.80
C TYR A 559 4.98 27.42 -5.45
N GLN A 560 5.59 27.45 -6.63
CA GLN A 560 5.99 26.26 -7.37
C GLN A 560 7.26 25.66 -6.78
N PRO A 561 7.24 24.43 -6.25
CA PRO A 561 8.42 23.81 -5.65
C PRO A 561 9.50 23.54 -6.70
N ILE A 562 10.75 23.80 -6.34
CA ILE A 562 11.92 23.47 -7.15
C ILE A 562 12.27 22.01 -6.85
N ALA A 563 12.00 21.13 -7.80
CA ALA A 563 12.24 19.70 -7.67
C ALA A 563 13.71 19.40 -7.31
N GLY A 564 13.92 18.48 -6.35
CA GLY A 564 15.24 18.06 -5.91
C GLY A 564 15.97 19.02 -4.96
N SER A 565 15.34 20.12 -4.55
CA SER A 565 15.92 21.03 -3.55
C SER A 565 15.68 20.56 -2.11
N ASP A 566 16.70 20.71 -1.25
CA ASP A 566 16.67 20.33 0.16
C ASP A 566 17.56 21.27 1.01
N PRO A 567 17.01 22.17 1.84
CA PRO A 567 15.58 22.39 2.07
C PRO A 567 14.83 22.86 0.82
N LEU A 568 13.53 22.56 0.76
CA LEU A 568 12.69 22.87 -0.40
C LEU A 568 12.69 24.38 -0.71
N GLN A 569 13.05 24.73 -1.95
CA GLN A 569 12.95 26.07 -2.53
C GLN A 569 11.73 26.16 -3.45
N HIS A 570 11.24 27.37 -3.68
CA HIS A 570 10.04 27.64 -4.47
C HIS A 570 10.20 28.85 -5.38
N LEU A 571 9.39 28.92 -6.44
CA LEU A 571 9.25 30.08 -7.31
C LEU A 571 7.82 30.61 -7.25
N ALA A 572 7.67 31.93 -7.17
CA ALA A 572 6.44 32.66 -7.44
C ALA A 572 6.62 33.47 -8.72
N ARG A 573 5.52 33.95 -9.31
CA ARG A 573 5.58 34.74 -10.56
C ARG A 573 6.40 36.01 -10.44
N PHE A 574 6.42 36.64 -9.26
CA PHE A 574 7.24 37.83 -8.99
C PHE A 574 8.72 37.54 -8.69
N THR A 575 9.12 36.28 -8.47
CA THR A 575 10.48 35.92 -8.04
C THR A 575 11.55 36.47 -8.98
N PRO A 576 11.46 36.33 -10.32
CA PRO A 576 12.49 36.85 -11.22
C PRO A 576 12.63 38.37 -11.14
N PHE A 577 11.53 39.09 -10.91
CA PHE A 577 11.57 40.54 -10.73
C PHE A 577 12.23 40.89 -9.40
N ALA A 578 11.79 40.28 -8.30
CA ALA A 578 12.30 40.54 -6.96
C ALA A 578 13.81 40.22 -6.84
N GLU A 579 14.29 39.14 -7.47
CA GLU A 579 15.71 38.79 -7.49
C GLU A 579 16.60 39.86 -8.14
N ARG A 580 16.08 40.60 -9.11
CA ARG A 580 16.80 41.72 -9.74
C ARG A 580 16.65 43.02 -8.97
N ALA A 581 15.43 43.33 -8.53
CA ALA A 581 15.09 44.66 -8.01
C ALA A 581 15.39 44.82 -6.51
N VAL A 582 15.14 43.79 -5.69
CA VAL A 582 15.19 43.91 -4.21
C VAL A 582 16.61 44.00 -3.63
N PRO A 583 17.61 43.21 -4.07
CA PRO A 583 18.94 43.22 -3.45
C PRO A 583 19.58 44.62 -3.30
N PRO A 584 19.66 45.46 -4.35
CA PRO A 584 20.26 46.79 -4.20
C PRO A 584 19.46 47.73 -3.27
N LEU A 585 18.17 47.46 -3.04
CA LEU A 585 17.30 48.29 -2.19
C LEU A 585 17.47 47.97 -0.71
N VAL A 586 17.79 46.72 -0.37
CA VAL A 586 17.99 46.28 1.02
C VAL A 586 19.45 46.34 1.46
N GLU A 587 20.40 46.36 0.51
CA GLU A 587 21.84 46.38 0.81
C GLU A 587 22.29 47.58 1.68
N PRO A 588 21.81 48.82 1.47
CA PRO A 588 22.18 49.93 2.35
C PRO A 588 21.78 49.71 3.80
N ALA A 589 20.64 49.05 4.05
CA ALA A 589 20.20 48.70 5.40
C ALA A 589 21.05 47.56 5.98
N ARG A 590 21.42 46.56 5.17
CA ARG A 590 22.35 45.49 5.57
C ARG A 590 23.73 46.00 5.99
N GLN A 591 24.20 47.08 5.37
CA GLN A 591 25.54 47.65 5.61
C GLN A 591 25.54 48.77 6.67
N ALA A 592 24.37 49.16 7.19
CA ALA A 592 24.25 50.30 8.11
C ALA A 592 25.03 50.10 9.43
N ASP A 593 25.21 48.86 9.89
CA ASP A 593 25.97 48.51 11.09
C ASP A 593 26.49 47.07 10.97
N LYS A 594 27.70 46.81 11.48
CA LYS A 594 28.35 45.49 11.43
C LYS A 594 27.60 44.40 12.19
N ARG A 595 26.72 44.78 13.13
CA ARG A 595 25.87 43.85 13.88
C ARG A 595 24.77 43.26 13.01
N ILE A 596 24.37 43.92 11.92
CA ILE A 596 23.30 43.46 11.04
C ILE A 596 23.82 42.24 10.27
N VAL A 597 23.15 41.10 10.44
CA VAL A 597 23.47 39.82 9.83
C VAL A 597 22.81 39.68 8.48
N PHE A 598 21.56 40.11 8.34
CA PHE A 598 20.86 40.10 7.07
C PHE A 598 19.80 41.19 7.02
N CYS A 599 19.44 41.59 5.80
CA CYS A 599 18.28 42.42 5.53
C CYS A 599 17.63 41.88 4.25
N ILE A 600 16.41 41.39 4.36
CA ILE A 600 15.68 40.75 3.25
C ILE A 600 14.25 41.27 3.17
N ALA A 601 13.63 41.12 2.01
CA ALA A 601 12.19 41.27 1.86
C ALA A 601 11.55 39.88 1.84
N VAL A 602 10.48 39.72 2.61
CA VAL A 602 9.62 38.52 2.54
C VAL A 602 8.19 38.95 2.28
N ASP A 603 7.45 38.14 1.54
CA ASP A 603 6.01 38.34 1.47
C ASP A 603 5.34 37.91 2.79
N ARG A 604 4.04 38.18 2.90
CA ARG A 604 3.19 37.86 4.06
C ARG A 604 3.08 36.38 4.45
N ASN A 605 3.58 35.47 3.61
CA ASN A 605 3.68 34.04 3.93
C ASN A 605 5.10 33.64 4.33
N GLY A 606 6.01 34.60 4.47
CA GLY A 606 7.41 34.36 4.82
C GLY A 606 8.24 33.91 3.62
N TYR A 607 7.74 34.00 2.38
CA TYR A 607 8.53 33.66 1.21
C TYR A 607 9.58 34.75 0.94
N ALA A 608 10.84 34.34 0.99
CA ALA A 608 11.99 35.18 0.66
C ALA A 608 12.40 34.89 -0.80
N PRO A 609 11.97 35.68 -1.80
CA PRO A 609 12.35 35.45 -3.21
C PRO A 609 13.88 35.51 -3.39
N THR A 610 14.55 36.36 -2.60
CA THR A 610 16.00 36.56 -2.61
C THR A 610 16.52 36.71 -1.18
N HIS A 611 17.83 36.58 -1.00
CA HIS A 611 18.52 36.80 0.26
C HIS A 611 19.87 37.48 -0.01
N ASN A 612 20.51 38.06 1.02
CA ASN A 612 21.89 38.55 0.90
C ASN A 612 22.82 37.48 0.31
N PRO A 613 23.83 37.85 -0.52
CA PRO A 613 24.63 36.89 -1.30
C PRO A 613 25.26 35.75 -0.50
N GLU A 614 25.70 36.01 0.72
CA GLU A 614 26.28 35.01 1.63
C GLU A 614 25.30 33.88 2.03
N PHE A 615 24.00 34.11 1.87
CA PHE A 615 22.94 33.13 2.15
C PHE A 615 22.08 32.81 0.90
N SER A 616 22.57 33.12 -0.30
CA SER A 616 21.92 32.81 -1.58
C SER A 616 22.78 31.87 -2.43
N GLN A 617 23.53 30.96 -1.78
CA GLN A 617 24.42 30.05 -2.47
C GLN A 617 23.63 28.93 -3.18
N PRO A 618 24.16 28.33 -4.27
CA PRO A 618 23.56 27.14 -4.88
C PRO A 618 23.53 25.96 -3.90
N GLN A 619 22.44 25.19 -3.88
CA GLN A 619 22.34 24.01 -3.02
C GLN A 619 23.33 22.90 -3.42
N ARG A 620 23.82 22.19 -2.40
CA ARG A 620 24.69 21.03 -2.52
C ARG A 620 23.89 19.74 -2.31
N PRO A 621 23.87 18.81 -3.28
CA PRO A 621 23.18 17.54 -3.14
C PRO A 621 23.69 16.74 -1.93
N GLY A 622 22.80 16.27 -1.06
CA GLY A 622 23.14 15.44 0.10
C GLY A 622 23.76 16.18 1.29
N GLU A 623 23.84 17.52 1.27
CA GLU A 623 24.37 18.34 2.37
C GLU A 623 23.30 19.25 3.00
N PRO A 624 22.26 18.71 3.68
CA PRO A 624 21.12 19.50 4.18
C PRO A 624 21.54 20.56 5.22
N GLU A 625 22.50 20.27 6.10
CA GLU A 625 22.98 21.22 7.10
C GLU A 625 23.61 22.47 6.47
N TRP A 626 24.45 22.27 5.45
CA TRP A 626 25.07 23.37 4.72
C TRP A 626 24.02 24.18 3.96
N ASN A 627 23.07 23.50 3.30
CA ASN A 627 21.97 24.14 2.58
C ASN A 627 21.07 24.97 3.52
N ILE A 628 20.78 24.49 4.73
CA ILE A 628 20.00 25.23 5.74
C ILE A 628 20.68 26.57 6.10
N ALA A 629 22.00 26.55 6.24
CA ALA A 629 22.78 27.73 6.61
C ALA A 629 22.97 28.73 5.45
N HIS A 630 23.21 28.25 4.21
CA HIS A 630 23.72 29.07 3.10
C HIS A 630 22.79 29.22 1.89
N CYS A 631 21.70 28.43 1.80
CA CYS A 631 20.74 28.47 0.70
C CYS A 631 19.37 28.89 1.24
N ARG A 632 19.25 30.19 1.56
CA ARG A 632 18.11 30.78 2.25
C ARG A 632 17.20 31.62 1.35
N ASN A 633 17.61 31.87 0.11
CA ASN A 633 16.75 32.43 -0.93
C ASN A 633 15.72 31.41 -1.41
N ARG A 634 14.64 31.92 -2.03
CA ARG A 634 13.53 31.13 -2.59
C ARG A 634 12.87 30.21 -1.56
N ARG A 635 13.01 30.49 -0.28
CA ARG A 635 12.47 29.67 0.81
C ARG A 635 11.31 30.37 1.48
N ILE A 636 10.41 29.55 2.02
CA ILE A 636 9.32 30.02 2.87
C ILE A 636 9.77 29.83 4.32
N PHE A 637 9.83 30.92 5.07
CA PHE A 637 10.10 30.92 6.51
C PHE A 637 8.77 30.92 7.26
N ASP A 638 8.18 29.73 7.33
CA ASP A 638 6.87 29.46 7.94
C ASP A 638 6.93 29.16 9.46
N ASP A 639 8.09 29.39 10.08
CA ASP A 639 8.24 29.32 11.53
C ASP A 639 7.50 30.48 12.21
N PRO A 640 7.13 30.36 13.49
CA PRO A 640 6.34 31.39 14.17
C PRO A 640 6.96 32.78 14.13
N ALA A 641 8.30 32.91 14.24
CA ALA A 641 8.96 34.21 14.19
C ALA A 641 8.94 34.79 12.76
N GLY A 642 9.23 33.95 11.76
CA GLY A 642 9.20 34.36 10.36
C GLY A 642 7.83 34.85 9.89
N LEU A 643 6.76 34.18 10.29
CA LEU A 643 5.39 34.56 9.92
C LEU A 643 4.87 35.78 10.71
N LEU A 644 5.22 35.92 11.99
CA LEU A 644 4.88 37.13 12.76
C LEU A 644 5.52 38.37 12.15
N ALA A 645 6.80 38.29 11.77
CA ALA A 645 7.50 39.35 11.05
C ALA A 645 6.80 39.68 9.72
N ALA A 646 6.57 38.65 8.89
CA ALA A 646 5.99 38.79 7.55
C ALA A 646 4.58 39.40 7.55
N ARG A 647 3.78 39.13 8.60
CA ARG A 647 2.38 39.56 8.68
C ARG A 647 2.16 40.81 9.52
N ASN A 648 3.19 41.31 10.19
CA ASN A 648 3.08 42.52 11.00
C ASN A 648 2.72 43.74 10.15
N THR A 649 1.69 44.48 10.57
CA THR A 649 1.25 45.72 9.92
C THR A 649 1.59 46.98 10.73
N LYS A 650 2.15 46.85 11.95
CA LYS A 650 2.63 47.98 12.75
C LYS A 650 3.80 48.66 12.04
N ALA A 651 4.01 49.95 12.30
CA ALA A 651 5.08 50.76 11.70
C ALA A 651 6.48 50.12 11.80
N HIS A 652 6.71 49.33 12.86
CA HIS A 652 7.80 48.38 12.99
C HIS A 652 7.41 47.30 14.01
N PHE A 653 8.12 46.17 13.99
CA PHE A 653 8.02 45.09 14.97
C PHE A 653 9.42 44.61 15.32
N ILE A 654 9.64 44.21 16.58
CA ILE A 654 10.95 43.78 17.05
C ILE A 654 10.79 42.51 17.87
N GLN A 655 11.59 41.50 17.57
CA GLN A 655 11.57 40.21 18.26
C GLN A 655 12.96 39.62 18.45
N LEU A 656 13.06 38.63 19.33
CA LEU A 656 14.18 37.70 19.35
C LEU A 656 13.71 36.37 18.78
N TYR A 657 14.60 35.70 18.05
CA TYR A 657 14.35 34.33 17.62
C TYR A 657 15.65 33.55 17.48
N ASN A 658 15.53 32.23 17.57
CA ASN A 658 16.63 31.31 17.31
C ASN A 658 16.66 30.97 15.82
N ARG A 659 17.65 31.49 15.10
CA ARG A 659 17.90 31.14 13.71
C ARG A 659 18.57 29.77 13.62
N ASP A 660 17.95 28.84 12.91
CA ASP A 660 18.56 27.55 12.58
C ASP A 660 19.60 27.69 11.46
N MET A 661 20.78 27.14 11.72
CA MET A 661 21.95 27.14 10.85
C MET A 661 22.45 25.71 10.55
N GLY A 662 21.57 24.70 10.62
CA GLY A 662 21.93 23.32 10.24
C GLY A 662 22.82 22.65 11.27
N GLY A 663 22.29 22.48 12.49
CA GLY A 663 23.00 21.84 13.61
C GLY A 663 23.34 22.78 14.77
N GLN A 664 23.26 24.11 14.54
CA GLN A 664 23.39 25.12 15.59
C GLN A 664 22.26 26.16 15.48
N LYS A 665 21.84 26.69 16.64
CA LYS A 665 20.86 27.78 16.72
C LYS A 665 21.57 29.05 17.16
N VAL A 666 21.36 30.14 16.43
CA VAL A 666 21.93 31.46 16.74
C VAL A 666 20.81 32.40 17.15
N LEU A 667 20.89 32.95 18.35
CA LEU A 667 19.95 33.96 18.82
C LEU A 667 20.19 35.27 18.06
N LEU A 668 19.16 35.79 17.41
CA LEU A 668 19.19 37.06 16.71
C LEU A 668 18.07 37.96 17.21
N LYS A 669 18.34 39.27 17.24
CA LYS A 669 17.31 40.30 17.34
C LYS A 669 16.90 40.72 15.94
N GLU A 670 15.61 40.81 15.71
CA GLU A 670 15.04 41.15 14.41
C GLU A 670 14.22 42.43 14.54
N VAL A 671 14.32 43.28 13.52
CA VAL A 671 13.56 44.51 13.35
C VAL A 671 12.88 44.44 11.99
N ASP A 672 11.56 44.47 12.01
CA ASP A 672 10.72 44.27 10.85
C ASP A 672 9.95 45.53 10.51
N ALA A 673 9.76 45.81 9.23
CA ALA A 673 8.97 46.94 8.75
C ALA A 673 8.06 46.52 7.58
N PRO A 674 6.77 46.88 7.60
CA PRO A 674 5.82 46.43 6.59
C PRO A 674 6.10 47.07 5.22
N ILE A 675 5.97 46.27 4.17
CA ILE A 675 5.99 46.68 2.78
C ILE A 675 4.53 46.80 2.33
N GLN A 676 4.15 48.03 1.98
CA GLN A 676 2.82 48.35 1.45
C GLN A 676 2.94 48.80 0.00
N VAL A 677 2.06 48.28 -0.85
CA VAL A 677 2.01 48.60 -2.28
C VAL A 677 0.57 48.96 -2.61
N ARG A 678 0.30 50.19 -3.07
CA ARG A 678 -1.06 50.68 -3.36
C ARG A 678 -2.05 50.47 -2.21
N GLY A 679 -1.60 50.70 -0.97
CA GLY A 679 -2.42 50.52 0.24
C GLY A 679 -2.63 49.06 0.67
N ARG A 680 -2.08 48.07 -0.06
CA ARG A 680 -2.17 46.65 0.28
C ARG A 680 -0.88 46.16 0.93
N HIS A 681 -1.00 45.37 1.99
CA HIS A 681 0.15 44.75 2.66
C HIS A 681 0.71 43.59 1.82
N TRP A 682 1.97 43.70 1.40
CA TRP A 682 2.66 42.66 0.63
C TRP A 682 3.40 41.67 1.54
N GLY A 683 4.06 42.20 2.56
CA GLY A 683 4.89 41.46 3.49
C GLY A 683 5.77 42.43 4.25
N ALA A 684 6.97 42.01 4.65
CA ALA A 684 7.85 42.84 5.47
C ALA A 684 9.31 42.82 5.01
N ILE A 685 10.03 43.90 5.29
CA ILE A 685 11.46 43.83 5.45
C ILE A 685 11.76 43.17 6.79
N ARG A 686 12.69 42.22 6.76
CA ARG A 686 13.26 41.55 7.92
C ARG A 686 14.72 41.90 8.05
N LEU A 687 15.09 42.59 9.12
CA LEU A 687 16.45 43.00 9.41
C LEU A 687 16.90 42.36 10.72
N ALA A 688 17.81 41.39 10.65
CA ALA A 688 18.30 40.70 11.84
C ALA A 688 19.71 41.14 12.20
N LEU A 689 19.97 41.28 13.50
CA LEU A 689 21.24 41.72 14.08
C LEU A 689 21.70 40.80 15.21
N ARG A 690 23.02 40.72 15.40
CA ARG A 690 23.66 40.06 16.55
C ARG A 690 23.52 40.94 17.78
N GLN A 691 23.01 40.35 18.86
CA GLN A 691 22.93 40.98 20.18
C GLN A 691 24.29 41.01 20.87
#